data_AF-A0A371IEC4-F1
#
_entry.id   AF-A0A371IEC4-F1
#
_cell.length_a   1.000
_cell.length_b   1.000
_cell.length_c   1.000
_cell.angle_alpha   90.00
_cell.angle_beta   90.00
_cell.angle_gamma   90.00
#
_symmetry.space_group_name_H-M   'P 1'
#
loop_
_entity.id
_entity.type
_entity.pdbx_description
1 polymer ?
#
loop_
_entity_poly.entity_id
_entity_poly.type
_entity_poly.pdbx_seq_one_letter_code
_entity_poly.pdbx_strand_id
1 'polypeptide(L)'
;MENPSSSEIPAPKYENLITVLSIDGGGIRGIIPGVILAYLESQLQVIDDDEDARLADYFDVIAGTSTGGLIAAMLTAPNPKANNRPLLAAKEIVHGIILTAGKALTGPKYDGEYLHELIRSKLGDTKLHQTLTNVVIPTFDVKKLQPTIFSSYQMETEEDLDVALSDICMATSAAPTYLPGHYFTKEDEQGKVIKEFNLIDGGVAANNPTLVAIREVTRKLIRSPDGKSVNPLDYNRFLVLSIGTGSNKGEEKYDAKMVSKWGILTWLFNSGSTPIIDCFSEASYDMVDYHNAVVFSALQSEDNYLRIQDNTLVGDLASVDIATKENLENLVKVGEQLLKKTVTRVNLDTGLYEPVPHKGTNEEELQRFIFIIYYLFNLFCSTLQNRSRQQERGESPNDHKMGSNFQTAMENQSKILAPKYENLITVLSIDGGGVRGIIPGVVLAYLESQLQELDGEDARLADYFDVISGTSTGGLVASMLAAPNPKAKNRPLFAAKDIVPFYLENSPKIFYQRRGLLAPLVNIGKALTGPKYDGKYLHELIRSKLGDTMLHQTLTNVVIPTFDITRLQPTIFSSYQMAMEPVLDVALSDICIGTSAAPTYLPAHYFTKQDERGKVIKEFNLIDGGLAANNPTLIAISEVTRDLIRRHVGGRNINPMDYNSFLIVSIGTGSNKSEEKYNAKMVSGWGGLTWLFNSGSTPVIDCFSEASNDMVDYHNAVVFSSLQSVDSYLRIQ
;
A
#
# COMPACT_ATOMS: atom_id res chain seq x y z
N MET A 1 5.75 45.45 -19.26
CA MET A 1 6.35 44.59 -18.23
C MET A 1 5.26 43.62 -17.85
N GLU A 2 5.23 42.48 -18.53
CA GLU A 2 4.19 41.45 -18.38
C GLU A 2 4.58 40.47 -17.28
N ASN A 3 3.58 40.10 -16.47
CA ASN A 3 3.64 39.09 -15.43
C ASN A 3 3.89 37.70 -16.06
N PRO A 4 4.82 36.87 -15.56
CA PRO A 4 4.89 35.47 -15.95
C PRO A 4 3.83 34.69 -15.15
N SER A 5 2.58 34.66 -15.62
CA SER A 5 1.53 33.85 -15.03
C SER A 5 1.47 32.45 -15.65
N SER A 6 1.42 31.44 -14.78
CA SER A 6 1.20 30.00 -15.00
C SER A 6 2.23 29.27 -15.88
N SER A 7 3.21 28.63 -15.25
CA SER A 7 3.92 27.50 -15.85
C SER A 7 2.94 26.35 -16.09
N GLU A 8 2.49 26.17 -17.32
CA GLU A 8 1.72 25.00 -17.74
C GLU A 8 2.61 23.75 -17.59
N ILE A 9 2.27 22.89 -16.64
CA ILE A 9 2.86 21.56 -16.49
C ILE A 9 2.46 20.72 -17.71
N PRO A 10 3.37 19.92 -18.32
CA PRO A 10 3.07 19.20 -19.55
C PRO A 10 1.86 18.26 -19.37
N ALA A 11 0.89 18.37 -20.28
CA ALA A 11 -0.18 17.39 -20.45
C ALA A 11 0.42 15.99 -20.73
N PRO A 12 -0.34 14.89 -20.51
CA PRO A 12 0.13 13.55 -20.85
C PRO A 12 0.71 13.52 -22.26
N LYS A 13 1.93 13.03 -22.42
CA LYS A 13 2.67 13.03 -23.69
C LYS A 13 1.98 12.18 -24.74
N TYR A 14 1.15 11.21 -24.36
CA TYR A 14 0.46 10.34 -25.30
C TYR A 14 -1.07 10.48 -25.13
N GLU A 15 -1.77 10.92 -26.17
CA GLU A 15 -3.20 11.24 -26.10
C GLU A 15 -4.08 10.08 -25.55
N ASN A 16 -3.63 8.82 -25.64
CA ASN A 16 -4.36 7.62 -25.21
C ASN A 16 -3.68 6.75 -24.12
N LEU A 17 -2.37 6.85 -23.87
CA LEU A 17 -1.67 6.06 -22.83
C LEU A 17 -0.94 7.00 -21.86
N ILE A 18 -0.75 6.59 -20.60
CA ILE A 18 -0.08 7.33 -19.55
C ILE A 18 1.04 6.44 -19.03
N THR A 19 2.29 6.89 -19.18
CA THR A 19 3.47 6.12 -18.77
C THR A 19 3.88 6.47 -17.34
N VAL A 20 3.86 5.47 -16.47
CA VAL A 20 4.21 5.62 -15.05
C VAL A 20 5.45 4.78 -14.73
N LEU A 21 6.50 5.42 -14.25
CA LEU A 21 7.65 4.78 -13.63
C LEU A 21 7.52 4.91 -12.11
N SER A 22 7.58 3.79 -11.39
CA SER A 22 7.48 3.74 -9.94
C SER A 22 8.67 3.00 -9.34
N ILE A 23 9.32 3.61 -8.34
CA ILE A 23 10.56 3.13 -7.75
C ILE A 23 10.41 3.01 -6.24
N ASP A 24 10.56 1.79 -5.72
CA ASP A 24 10.39 1.52 -4.30
C ASP A 24 11.51 2.12 -3.43
N GLY A 25 11.20 2.31 -2.14
CA GLY A 25 12.18 2.60 -1.10
C GLY A 25 12.92 1.35 -0.62
N GLY A 26 14.21 1.52 -0.27
CA GLY A 26 15.03 0.40 0.20
C GLY A 26 16.47 0.72 0.61
N GLY A 27 16.78 1.97 0.94
CA GLY A 27 18.14 2.38 1.34
C GLY A 27 19.17 2.09 0.23
N ILE A 28 20.29 1.46 0.59
CA ILE A 28 21.37 1.12 -0.36
C ILE A 28 20.94 0.16 -1.46
N ARG A 29 19.86 -0.61 -1.24
CA ARG A 29 19.32 -1.54 -2.23
C ARG A 29 18.76 -0.82 -3.47
N GLY A 30 18.65 0.50 -3.43
CA GLY A 30 18.41 1.36 -4.59
C GLY A 30 19.41 1.18 -5.75
N ILE A 31 20.57 0.52 -5.55
CA ILE A 31 21.43 0.04 -6.64
C ILE A 31 20.62 -0.84 -7.61
N ILE A 32 19.79 -1.75 -7.09
CA ILE A 32 19.06 -2.73 -7.91
C ILE A 32 18.18 -2.01 -8.94
N PRO A 33 17.23 -1.13 -8.56
CA PRO A 33 16.48 -0.36 -9.54
C PRO A 33 17.40 0.56 -10.37
N GLY A 34 18.47 1.13 -9.81
CA GLY A 34 19.44 1.91 -10.56
C GLY A 34 20.04 1.17 -11.75
N VAL A 35 20.39 -0.12 -11.59
CA VAL A 35 20.91 -0.97 -12.67
C VAL A 35 19.84 -1.22 -13.74
N ILE A 36 18.61 -1.52 -13.33
CA ILE A 36 17.48 -1.72 -14.27
C ILE A 36 17.20 -0.45 -15.08
N LEU A 37 17.20 0.71 -14.42
CA LEU A 37 16.98 2.01 -15.05
C LEU A 37 18.12 2.38 -16.00
N ALA A 38 19.36 2.07 -15.65
CA ALA A 38 20.51 2.29 -16.53
C ALA A 38 20.42 1.43 -17.80
N TYR A 39 19.99 0.16 -17.67
CA TYR A 39 19.69 -0.67 -18.82
C TYR A 39 18.55 -0.08 -19.67
N LEU A 40 17.42 0.27 -19.05
CA LEU A 40 16.26 0.85 -19.73
C LEU A 40 16.61 2.11 -20.52
N GLU A 41 17.30 3.07 -19.89
CA GLU A 41 17.73 4.31 -20.54
C GLU A 41 18.70 4.05 -21.69
N SER A 42 19.64 3.09 -21.54
CA SER A 42 20.56 2.73 -22.62
C SER A 42 19.85 2.15 -23.84
N GLN A 43 18.80 1.35 -23.64
CA GLN A 43 18.03 0.79 -24.74
C GLN A 43 17.16 1.85 -25.42
N LEU A 44 16.62 2.81 -24.66
CA LEU A 44 15.90 3.97 -25.19
C LEU A 44 16.82 4.84 -26.06
N GLN A 45 18.06 5.08 -25.62
CA GLN A 45 19.07 5.80 -26.41
C GLN A 45 19.39 5.08 -27.73
N VAL A 46 19.51 3.75 -27.69
CA VAL A 46 19.78 2.94 -28.89
C VAL A 46 18.60 2.94 -29.86
N ILE A 47 17.36 2.79 -29.37
CA ILE A 47 16.18 2.72 -30.25
C ILE A 47 15.81 4.09 -30.84
N ASP A 48 16.08 5.18 -30.11
CA ASP A 48 15.83 6.56 -30.55
C ASP A 48 16.99 7.17 -31.34
N ASP A 49 18.13 6.48 -31.42
CA ASP A 49 19.38 6.99 -32.01
C ASP A 49 19.78 8.37 -31.42
N ASP A 50 19.50 8.55 -30.11
CA ASP A 50 19.78 9.76 -29.35
C ASP A 50 20.50 9.40 -28.04
N GLU A 51 21.82 9.63 -27.97
CA GLU A 51 22.61 9.41 -26.75
C GLU A 51 22.21 10.36 -25.59
N ASP A 52 21.50 11.44 -25.90
CA ASP A 52 20.99 12.40 -24.92
C ASP A 52 19.57 12.09 -24.43
N ALA A 53 18.92 11.05 -24.96
CA ALA A 53 17.64 10.58 -24.48
C ALA A 53 17.70 10.17 -23.00
N ARG A 54 16.70 10.58 -22.20
CA ARG A 54 16.59 10.29 -20.77
C ARG A 54 15.21 9.79 -20.39
N LEU A 55 15.11 9.08 -19.27
CA LEU A 55 13.83 8.53 -18.80
C LEU A 55 12.72 9.57 -18.65
N ALA A 56 13.04 10.79 -18.20
CA ALA A 56 12.07 11.88 -18.08
C ALA A 56 11.46 12.32 -19.43
N ASP A 57 12.11 12.02 -20.55
CA ASP A 57 11.60 12.30 -21.90
C ASP A 57 10.45 11.35 -22.27
N TYR A 58 10.42 10.15 -21.70
CA TYR A 58 9.51 9.08 -22.08
C TYR A 58 8.39 8.80 -21.07
N PHE A 59 8.63 9.08 -19.79
CA PHE A 59 7.66 8.87 -18.70
C PHE A 59 6.87 10.14 -18.39
N ASP A 60 5.54 10.02 -18.36
CA ASP A 60 4.63 11.10 -17.94
C ASP A 60 4.72 11.38 -16.44
N VAL A 61 4.98 10.31 -15.66
CA VAL A 61 5.15 10.38 -14.20
C VAL A 61 6.32 9.51 -13.77
N ILE A 62 7.18 10.07 -12.92
CA ILE A 62 8.19 9.32 -12.18
C ILE A 62 7.90 9.44 -10.69
N ALA A 63 7.55 8.33 -10.07
CA ALA A 63 7.22 8.24 -8.65
C ALA A 63 8.31 7.48 -7.89
N GLY A 64 8.55 7.90 -6.66
CA GLY A 64 9.60 7.28 -5.86
C GLY A 64 9.47 7.54 -4.36
N THR A 65 9.74 6.51 -3.56
CA THR A 65 9.75 6.60 -2.08
C THR A 65 11.16 6.39 -1.54
N SER A 66 11.57 7.13 -0.51
CA SER A 66 12.90 6.99 0.10
C SER A 66 14.00 7.11 -0.94
N THR A 67 14.95 6.16 -1.03
CA THR A 67 15.96 6.16 -2.11
C THR A 67 15.34 6.22 -3.50
N GLY A 68 14.18 5.59 -3.74
CA GLY A 68 13.43 5.72 -4.98
C GLY A 68 12.97 7.16 -5.25
N GLY A 69 12.61 7.91 -4.20
CA GLY A 69 12.27 9.33 -4.27
C GLY A 69 13.47 10.22 -4.59
N LEU A 70 14.65 9.89 -4.04
CA LEU A 70 15.91 10.53 -4.42
C LEU A 70 16.21 10.29 -5.91
N ILE A 71 16.06 9.05 -6.37
CA ILE A 71 16.23 8.68 -7.78
C ILE A 71 15.25 9.46 -8.66
N ALA A 72 13.97 9.49 -8.30
CA ALA A 72 12.94 10.22 -9.03
C ALA A 72 13.27 11.72 -9.12
N ALA A 73 13.66 12.36 -8.02
CA ALA A 73 14.05 13.77 -8.02
C ALA A 73 15.29 14.03 -8.90
N MET A 74 16.28 13.15 -8.90
CA MET A 74 17.50 13.31 -9.69
C MET A 74 17.29 13.08 -11.20
N LEU A 75 16.40 12.16 -11.56
CA LEU A 75 16.00 11.92 -12.95
C LEU A 75 15.10 13.02 -13.51
N THR A 76 14.55 13.90 -12.67
CA THR A 76 13.57 14.92 -13.09
C THR A 76 14.00 16.35 -12.81
N ALA A 77 14.95 16.60 -11.90
CA ALA A 77 15.49 17.92 -11.66
C ALA A 77 16.23 18.43 -12.91
N PRO A 78 16.05 19.70 -13.32
CA PRO A 78 16.75 20.28 -14.46
C PRO A 78 18.24 20.48 -14.14
N ASN A 79 19.10 20.18 -15.10
CA ASN A 79 20.53 20.42 -15.00
C ASN A 79 20.82 21.91 -15.25
N PRO A 80 21.42 22.64 -14.29
CA PRO A 80 21.73 24.07 -14.47
C PRO A 80 22.72 24.35 -15.62
N LYS A 81 23.49 23.33 -16.03
CA LYS A 81 24.51 23.43 -17.09
C LYS A 81 24.04 22.92 -18.44
N ALA A 82 22.89 22.24 -18.50
CA ALA A 82 22.33 21.69 -19.74
C ALA A 82 20.83 21.99 -19.77
N ASN A 83 20.43 22.93 -20.64
CA ASN A 83 19.04 23.38 -20.72
C ASN A 83 18.09 22.20 -20.97
N ASN A 84 17.05 22.11 -20.15
CA ASN A 84 15.95 21.14 -20.29
C ASN A 84 16.38 19.66 -20.25
N ARG A 85 17.49 19.34 -19.57
CA ARG A 85 17.95 17.96 -19.38
C ARG A 85 17.98 17.58 -17.91
N PRO A 86 17.67 16.31 -17.55
CA PRO A 86 17.81 15.81 -16.19
C PRO A 86 19.18 16.05 -15.59
N LEU A 87 19.20 16.25 -14.27
CA LEU A 87 20.40 16.47 -13.47
C LEU A 87 21.36 15.28 -13.57
N LEU A 88 20.84 14.06 -13.62
CA LEU A 88 21.62 12.83 -13.76
C LEU A 88 20.99 11.88 -14.80
N ALA A 89 21.86 11.20 -15.55
CA ALA A 89 21.52 10.01 -16.31
C ALA A 89 21.35 8.80 -15.38
N ALA A 90 20.56 7.80 -15.77
CA ALA A 90 20.29 6.63 -14.95
C ALA A 90 21.58 5.86 -14.57
N LYS A 91 22.57 5.80 -15.48
CA LYS A 91 23.88 5.19 -15.22
C LYS A 91 24.71 5.86 -14.11
N GLU A 92 24.49 7.15 -13.88
CA GLU A 92 25.21 7.93 -12.86
C GLU A 92 24.67 7.66 -11.45
N ILE A 93 23.43 7.18 -11.34
CA ILE A 93 22.77 6.82 -10.09
C ILE A 93 23.48 5.65 -9.41
N VAL A 94 23.86 4.63 -10.20
CA VAL A 94 24.53 3.40 -9.72
C VAL A 94 25.86 3.70 -9.02
N HIS A 95 26.54 4.78 -9.42
CA HIS A 95 27.87 5.14 -8.92
C HIS A 95 27.87 6.39 -8.01
N GLY A 96 26.79 7.16 -7.97
CA GLY A 96 26.82 8.55 -7.52
C GLY A 96 26.18 8.88 -6.17
N ILE A 97 25.25 8.08 -5.64
CA ILE A 97 24.35 8.51 -4.54
C ILE A 97 24.20 7.51 -3.39
N ILE A 98 24.77 6.31 -3.47
CA ILE A 98 24.54 5.30 -2.43
C ILE A 98 25.60 5.46 -1.35
N LEU A 99 25.25 6.31 -0.38
CA LEU A 99 26.16 6.84 0.62
C LEU A 99 26.30 5.95 1.85
N THR A 100 27.56 5.76 2.24
CA THR A 100 27.98 5.58 3.63
C THR A 100 27.69 6.85 4.44
N ALA A 101 26.81 6.76 5.43
CA ALA A 101 26.56 7.82 6.40
C ALA A 101 27.39 7.62 7.69
N GLY A 102 27.70 8.71 8.39
CA GLY A 102 28.37 8.70 9.69
C GLY A 102 27.50 8.05 10.76
N LYS A 103 28.08 7.20 11.62
CA LYS A 103 27.34 6.56 12.72
C LYS A 103 27.15 7.55 13.86
N ALA A 104 25.91 7.72 14.33
CA ALA A 104 25.64 8.52 15.52
C ALA A 104 25.93 7.73 16.81
N LEU A 105 26.29 8.43 17.88
CA LEU A 105 26.54 7.84 19.21
C LEU A 105 25.24 7.63 20.03
N THR A 106 24.22 8.46 19.78
CA THR A 106 22.90 8.44 20.44
C THR A 106 21.83 8.94 19.47
N GLY A 107 20.61 8.40 19.51
CA GLY A 107 19.52 8.79 18.62
C GLY A 107 19.34 7.83 17.43
N PRO A 108 19.00 8.29 16.22
CA PRO A 108 18.93 7.44 15.02
C PRO A 108 20.29 6.80 14.71
N LYS A 109 20.32 5.73 13.90
CA LYS A 109 21.56 5.02 13.55
C LYS A 109 22.58 5.92 12.83
N TYR A 110 22.09 6.87 12.04
CA TYR A 110 22.87 7.82 11.25
C TYR A 110 22.41 9.26 11.53
N ASP A 111 23.35 10.21 11.51
CA ASP A 111 23.07 11.64 11.73
C ASP A 111 22.41 12.34 10.52
N GLY A 112 22.56 11.77 9.33
CA GLY A 112 22.02 12.32 8.08
C GLY A 112 22.78 13.53 7.51
N GLU A 113 23.79 14.05 8.20
CA GLU A 113 24.46 15.31 7.80
C GLU A 113 25.08 15.20 6.41
N TYR A 114 25.84 14.13 6.19
CA TYR A 114 26.48 13.87 4.90
C TYR A 114 25.47 13.66 3.76
N LEU A 115 24.36 12.97 4.04
CA LEU A 115 23.29 12.77 3.06
C LEU A 115 22.63 14.11 2.70
N HIS A 116 22.34 14.94 3.69
CA HIS A 116 21.74 16.26 3.49
C HIS A 116 22.67 17.18 2.68
N GLU A 117 23.96 17.18 2.97
CA GLU A 117 24.97 17.92 2.20
C GLU A 117 25.03 17.44 0.75
N LEU A 118 25.05 16.13 0.51
CA LEU A 118 25.05 15.60 -0.85
C LEU A 118 23.78 16.00 -1.60
N ILE A 119 22.60 15.82 -1.01
CA ILE A 119 21.31 16.17 -1.62
C ILE A 119 21.29 17.65 -1.99
N ARG A 120 21.68 18.54 -1.07
CA ARG A 120 21.77 19.98 -1.33
C ARG A 120 22.79 20.32 -2.42
N SER A 121 23.96 19.68 -2.41
CA SER A 121 24.98 19.91 -3.44
C SER A 121 24.54 19.53 -4.84
N LYS A 122 23.66 18.51 -4.96
CA LYS A 122 23.15 18.00 -6.23
C LYS A 122 21.94 18.80 -6.72
N LEU A 123 20.94 18.99 -5.87
CA LEU A 123 19.67 19.60 -6.26
C LEU A 123 19.66 21.13 -6.15
N GLY A 124 20.59 21.72 -5.39
CA GLY A 124 20.64 23.17 -5.16
C GLY A 124 19.30 23.71 -4.65
N ASP A 125 18.88 24.83 -5.22
CA ASP A 125 17.63 25.52 -4.89
C ASP A 125 16.44 25.09 -5.77
N THR A 126 16.58 23.97 -6.50
CA THR A 126 15.53 23.45 -7.39
C THR A 126 14.27 23.14 -6.58
N LYS A 127 13.13 23.67 -7.03
CA LYS A 127 11.80 23.44 -6.45
C LYS A 127 10.99 22.42 -7.23
N LEU A 128 9.93 21.92 -6.59
CA LEU A 128 9.05 20.90 -7.16
C LEU A 128 8.46 21.29 -8.53
N HIS A 129 8.03 22.54 -8.74
CA HIS A 129 7.48 22.97 -10.03
C HIS A 129 8.49 22.99 -11.18
N GLN A 130 9.79 22.92 -10.89
CA GLN A 130 10.85 22.99 -11.88
C GLN A 130 11.20 21.62 -12.46
N THR A 131 10.58 20.53 -11.99
CA THR A 131 10.84 19.18 -12.53
C THR A 131 10.43 19.06 -13.99
N LEU A 132 11.23 18.31 -14.76
CA LEU A 132 11.08 18.15 -16.22
C LEU A 132 9.90 17.26 -16.63
N THR A 133 9.41 16.44 -15.72
CA THR A 133 8.17 15.65 -15.86
C THR A 133 7.45 15.64 -14.52
N ASN A 134 6.26 15.05 -14.48
CA ASN A 134 5.51 14.95 -13.23
C ASN A 134 6.23 14.01 -12.26
N VAL A 135 6.36 14.44 -11.02
CA VAL A 135 6.95 13.65 -9.95
C VAL A 135 5.93 13.39 -8.86
N VAL A 136 6.03 12.22 -8.21
CA VAL A 136 5.22 11.86 -7.03
C VAL A 136 6.13 11.27 -5.96
N ILE A 137 6.34 12.01 -4.87
CA ILE A 137 7.21 11.60 -3.76
C ILE A 137 6.41 11.63 -2.45
N PRO A 138 6.02 10.46 -1.90
CA PRO A 138 5.35 10.42 -0.61
C PRO A 138 6.32 10.70 0.54
N THR A 139 5.77 11.28 1.60
CA THR A 139 6.36 11.46 2.93
C THR A 139 5.27 11.26 3.98
N PHE A 140 5.63 11.19 5.26
CA PHE A 140 4.65 11.12 6.35
C PHE A 140 4.86 12.24 7.36
N ASP A 141 3.81 13.03 7.65
CA ASP A 141 3.88 14.08 8.65
C ASP A 141 3.58 13.50 10.04
N VAL A 142 4.60 13.41 10.89
CA VAL A 142 4.48 12.82 12.23
C VAL A 142 3.68 13.67 13.19
N LYS A 143 3.56 14.98 12.93
CA LYS A 143 2.79 15.90 13.77
C LYS A 143 1.30 15.71 13.52
N LYS A 144 0.92 15.60 12.26
CA LYS A 144 -0.47 15.39 11.84
C LYS A 144 -0.90 13.93 11.81
N LEU A 145 0.06 12.99 11.88
CA LEU A 145 -0.15 11.56 11.68
C LEU A 145 -0.89 11.28 10.36
N GLN A 146 -0.40 11.88 9.28
CA GLN A 146 -0.99 11.70 7.94
C GLN A 146 0.08 11.76 6.84
N PRO A 147 -0.13 11.09 5.69
CA PRO A 147 0.73 11.23 4.52
C PRO A 147 0.76 12.66 3.98
N THR A 148 1.93 13.13 3.56
CA THR A 148 2.11 14.33 2.74
C THR A 148 2.72 13.90 1.41
N ILE A 149 1.99 14.08 0.32
CA ILE A 149 2.40 13.64 -1.02
C ILE A 149 2.92 14.86 -1.78
N PHE A 150 4.20 14.90 -2.10
CA PHE A 150 4.73 15.93 -2.98
C PHE A 150 4.50 15.50 -4.42
N SER A 151 3.53 16.12 -5.09
CA SER A 151 3.20 15.81 -6.47
C SER A 151 3.10 17.06 -7.32
N SER A 152 3.67 17.01 -8.53
CA SER A 152 3.50 18.06 -9.53
C SER A 152 2.01 18.35 -9.82
N TYR A 153 1.16 17.33 -9.76
CA TYR A 153 -0.29 17.46 -9.95
C TYR A 153 -1.02 18.16 -8.80
N GLN A 154 -0.53 18.02 -7.56
CA GLN A 154 -1.19 18.64 -6.40
C GLN A 154 -0.92 20.15 -6.30
N MET A 155 0.21 20.62 -6.83
CA MET A 155 0.57 22.05 -6.80
C MET A 155 -0.45 22.94 -7.49
N GLU A 156 -1.22 22.42 -8.46
CA GLU A 156 -2.29 23.17 -9.12
C GLU A 156 -3.40 23.63 -8.16
N THR A 157 -3.55 22.93 -7.03
CA THR A 157 -4.54 23.26 -6.00
C THR A 157 -3.93 23.58 -4.64
N GLU A 158 -2.66 23.22 -4.43
CA GLU A 158 -1.93 23.36 -3.16
C GLU A 158 -0.54 23.96 -3.45
N GLU A 159 -0.50 25.26 -3.76
CA GLU A 159 0.75 26.00 -4.07
C GLU A 159 1.77 25.96 -2.91
N ASP A 160 1.30 25.72 -1.68
CA ASP A 160 2.13 25.58 -0.49
C ASP A 160 2.99 24.30 -0.48
N LEU A 161 2.77 23.36 -1.41
CA LEU A 161 3.60 22.18 -1.66
C LEU A 161 4.80 22.45 -2.59
N ASP A 162 4.87 23.61 -3.25
CA ASP A 162 6.02 23.98 -4.08
C ASP A 162 7.23 24.39 -3.22
N VAL A 163 7.95 23.39 -2.71
CA VAL A 163 9.12 23.55 -1.83
C VAL A 163 10.37 23.00 -2.50
N ALA A 164 11.54 23.17 -1.87
CA ALA A 164 12.80 22.69 -2.43
C ALA A 164 12.77 21.15 -2.57
N LEU A 165 13.19 20.64 -3.74
CA LEU A 165 13.34 19.20 -3.96
C LEU A 165 14.34 18.59 -2.98
N SER A 166 15.33 19.36 -2.51
CA SER A 166 16.26 18.92 -1.47
C SER A 166 15.53 18.62 -0.15
N ASP A 167 14.59 19.46 0.29
CA ASP A 167 13.78 19.20 1.48
C ASP A 167 12.86 17.99 1.32
N ILE A 168 12.28 17.81 0.14
CA ILE A 168 11.46 16.64 -0.19
C ILE A 168 12.29 15.35 -0.13
N CYS A 169 13.50 15.35 -0.70
CA CYS A 169 14.42 14.22 -0.67
C CYS A 169 14.93 13.88 0.73
N MET A 170 15.26 14.90 1.54
CA MET A 170 15.65 14.71 2.94
C MET A 170 14.49 14.10 3.75
N ALA A 171 13.25 14.58 3.53
CA ALA A 171 12.06 14.05 4.18
C ALA A 171 11.73 12.61 3.76
N THR A 172 11.66 12.32 2.46
CA THR A 172 11.23 11.00 1.97
C THR A 172 12.20 9.88 2.35
N SER A 173 13.47 10.19 2.64
CA SER A 173 14.49 9.23 3.07
C SER A 173 14.71 9.15 4.58
N ALA A 174 14.02 9.97 5.39
CA ALA A 174 14.20 10.05 6.84
C ALA A 174 13.57 8.86 7.59
N ALA A 175 14.10 7.65 7.36
CA ALA A 175 13.52 6.40 7.85
C ALA A 175 13.56 6.34 9.40
N PRO A 176 12.43 6.06 10.07
CA PRO A 176 12.40 5.90 11.52
C PRO A 176 13.50 4.95 12.00
N THR A 177 14.18 5.31 13.08
CA THR A 177 15.34 4.61 13.66
C THR A 177 16.66 4.69 12.88
N TYR A 178 16.63 5.00 11.57
CA TYR A 178 17.82 5.09 10.74
C TYR A 178 18.32 6.51 10.59
N LEU A 179 17.44 7.46 10.27
CA LEU A 179 17.76 8.85 9.99
C LEU A 179 16.85 9.79 10.81
N PRO A 180 17.31 11.02 11.11
CA PRO A 180 16.48 11.99 11.81
C PRO A 180 15.30 12.47 10.96
N GLY A 181 14.15 12.71 11.58
CA GLY A 181 13.03 13.38 10.92
C GLY A 181 13.43 14.77 10.40
N HIS A 182 12.81 15.19 9.29
CA HIS A 182 13.12 16.45 8.62
C HIS A 182 12.06 17.51 8.91
N TYR A 183 12.51 18.66 9.41
CA TYR A 183 11.67 19.82 9.70
C TYR A 183 12.06 20.98 8.79
N PHE A 184 11.08 21.60 8.15
CA PHE A 184 11.26 22.86 7.44
C PHE A 184 9.93 23.62 7.34
N THR A 185 10.00 24.86 6.84
CA THR A 185 8.86 25.76 6.70
C THR A 185 8.78 26.31 5.29
N LYS A 186 7.56 26.47 4.78
CA LYS A 186 7.28 27.33 3.63
C LYS A 186 6.94 28.72 4.15
N GLU A 187 7.63 29.72 3.65
CA GLU A 187 7.40 31.13 3.95
C GLU A 187 6.81 31.85 2.72
N ASP A 188 5.99 32.87 2.97
CA ASP A 188 5.56 33.81 1.94
C ASP A 188 6.66 34.84 1.61
N GLU A 189 6.39 35.73 0.65
CA GLU A 189 7.33 36.77 0.23
C GLU A 189 7.73 37.74 1.36
N GLN A 190 6.94 37.82 2.42
CA GLN A 190 7.19 38.66 3.59
C GLN A 190 7.93 37.91 4.71
N GLY A 191 8.32 36.65 4.49
CA GLY A 191 9.02 35.81 5.46
C GLY A 191 8.11 35.24 6.56
N LYS A 192 6.79 35.29 6.37
CA LYS A 192 5.84 34.67 7.31
C LYS A 192 5.65 33.21 6.94
N VAL A 193 5.79 32.33 7.93
CA VAL A 193 5.54 30.89 7.77
C VAL A 193 4.06 30.68 7.40
N ILE A 194 3.82 30.10 6.22
CA ILE A 194 2.49 29.71 5.74
C ILE A 194 2.23 28.21 5.94
N LYS A 195 3.28 27.39 6.00
CA LYS A 195 3.16 25.94 6.27
C LYS A 195 4.39 25.42 6.98
N GLU A 196 4.17 24.58 7.99
CA GLU A 196 5.20 23.78 8.66
C GLU A 196 5.14 22.34 8.14
N PHE A 197 6.32 21.74 7.95
CA PHE A 197 6.47 20.36 7.55
C PHE A 197 7.23 19.59 8.63
N ASN A 198 6.64 18.51 9.14
CA ASN A 198 7.22 17.66 10.17
C ASN A 198 7.35 16.22 9.67
N LEU A 199 8.30 15.97 8.78
CA LEU A 199 8.25 14.82 7.89
C LEU A 199 9.25 13.71 8.26
N ILE A 200 8.85 12.48 7.99
CA ILE A 200 9.69 11.28 7.97
C ILE A 200 9.50 10.53 6.65
N ASP A 201 10.23 9.43 6.49
CA ASP A 201 10.28 8.61 5.28
C ASP A 201 8.89 8.24 4.74
N GLY A 202 8.76 8.32 3.42
CA GLY A 202 7.53 7.98 2.71
C GLY A 202 7.16 6.52 2.79
N GLY A 203 8.09 5.62 3.12
CA GLY A 203 7.88 4.19 3.30
C GLY A 203 6.92 3.85 4.43
N VAL A 204 6.72 4.78 5.38
CA VAL A 204 5.66 4.69 6.39
C VAL A 204 4.27 4.77 5.76
N ALA A 205 4.13 5.56 4.69
CA ALA A 205 2.88 5.74 3.96
C ALA A 205 2.73 4.77 2.79
N ALA A 206 3.72 4.73 1.90
CA ALA A 206 3.69 3.97 0.66
C ALA A 206 5.11 3.63 0.21
N ASN A 207 5.67 2.49 0.67
CA ASN A 207 7.00 2.06 0.24
C ASN A 207 7.06 1.73 -1.27
N ASN A 208 5.97 1.17 -1.81
CA ASN A 208 5.71 1.06 -3.24
C ASN A 208 4.77 2.22 -3.66
N PRO A 209 5.26 3.28 -4.33
CA PRO A 209 4.46 4.46 -4.62
C PRO A 209 3.54 4.29 -5.84
N THR A 210 3.43 3.10 -6.44
CA THR A 210 2.69 2.88 -7.69
C THR A 210 1.23 3.30 -7.59
N LEU A 211 0.54 2.89 -6.53
CA LEU A 211 -0.88 3.25 -6.33
C LEU A 211 -1.05 4.75 -6.06
N VAL A 212 -0.05 5.39 -5.43
CA VAL A 212 -0.02 6.84 -5.20
C VAL A 212 0.13 7.57 -6.53
N ALA A 213 1.03 7.12 -7.39
CA ALA A 213 1.25 7.69 -8.71
C ALA A 213 -0.03 7.62 -9.58
N ILE A 214 -0.66 6.44 -9.62
CA ILE A 214 -1.91 6.26 -10.36
C ILE A 214 -3.01 7.17 -9.80
N ARG A 215 -3.16 7.25 -8.47
CA ARG A 215 -4.10 8.16 -7.82
C ARG A 215 -3.90 9.62 -8.24
N GLU A 216 -2.66 10.11 -8.25
CA GLU A 216 -2.39 11.51 -8.62
C GLU A 216 -2.75 11.80 -10.08
N VAL A 217 -2.41 10.88 -10.98
CA VAL A 217 -2.81 10.97 -12.39
C VAL A 217 -4.34 10.98 -12.52
N THR A 218 -5.04 10.02 -11.90
CA THR A 218 -6.50 9.95 -11.95
C THR A 218 -7.14 11.22 -11.39
N ARG A 219 -6.61 11.75 -10.28
CA ARG A 219 -7.07 13.03 -9.70
C ARG A 219 -6.91 14.19 -10.68
N LYS A 220 -5.79 14.28 -11.40
CA LYS A 220 -5.59 15.29 -12.44
C LYS A 220 -6.60 15.13 -13.57
N LEU A 221 -6.83 13.91 -14.06
CA LEU A 221 -7.79 13.64 -15.13
C LEU A 221 -9.23 14.05 -14.76
N ILE A 222 -9.66 13.84 -13.51
CA ILE A 222 -10.98 14.28 -13.01
C ILE A 222 -11.13 15.81 -13.07
N ARG A 223 -10.05 16.56 -12.84
CA ARG A 223 -10.08 18.02 -12.74
C ARG A 223 -9.96 18.74 -14.08
N SER A 224 -9.54 18.05 -15.15
CA SER A 224 -9.31 18.66 -16.46
C SER A 224 -10.62 19.19 -17.09
N PRO A 225 -10.68 20.47 -17.55
CA PRO A 225 -11.87 21.07 -18.17
C PRO A 225 -12.37 20.33 -19.43
N ASP A 226 -11.47 19.67 -20.15
CA ASP A 226 -11.75 18.83 -21.32
C ASP A 226 -12.29 17.44 -20.96
N GLY A 227 -12.54 17.16 -19.67
CA GLY A 227 -12.93 15.88 -19.06
C GLY A 227 -14.26 15.25 -19.53
N LYS A 228 -14.77 15.63 -20.71
CA LYS A 228 -15.91 14.98 -21.37
C LYS A 228 -15.50 13.85 -22.33
N SER A 229 -14.21 13.64 -22.62
CA SER A 229 -13.76 12.60 -23.56
C SER A 229 -12.95 11.44 -22.97
N VAL A 230 -12.48 11.53 -21.71
CA VAL A 230 -11.60 10.51 -21.11
C VAL A 230 -12.18 9.97 -19.80
N ASN A 231 -12.39 8.66 -19.74
CA ASN A 231 -12.77 7.97 -18.50
C ASN A 231 -11.55 7.93 -17.53
N PRO A 232 -11.62 8.58 -16.34
CA PRO A 232 -10.48 8.64 -15.42
C PRO A 232 -10.08 7.29 -14.80
N LEU A 233 -10.95 6.27 -14.89
CA LEU A 233 -10.67 4.89 -14.46
C LEU A 233 -10.41 3.94 -15.62
N ASP A 234 -10.11 4.45 -16.81
CA ASP A 234 -9.65 3.58 -17.90
C ASP A 234 -8.18 3.18 -17.64
N TYR A 235 -7.94 2.21 -16.74
CA TYR A 235 -6.57 1.77 -16.46
C TYR A 235 -5.92 1.07 -17.66
N ASN A 236 -6.67 0.73 -18.73
CA ASN A 236 -6.06 0.31 -20.01
C ASN A 236 -5.14 1.41 -20.57
N ARG A 237 -5.34 2.65 -20.15
CA ARG A 237 -4.49 3.78 -20.49
C ARG A 237 -3.15 3.76 -19.77
N PHE A 238 -3.02 3.07 -18.64
CA PHE A 238 -1.79 3.15 -17.84
C PHE A 238 -0.79 2.09 -18.30
N LEU A 239 0.40 2.51 -18.68
CA LEU A 239 1.57 1.65 -18.86
C LEU A 239 2.51 1.86 -17.68
N VAL A 240 2.56 0.88 -16.77
CA VAL A 240 3.19 1.00 -15.46
C VAL A 240 4.40 0.09 -15.36
N LEU A 241 5.57 0.69 -15.16
CA LEU A 241 6.80 0.00 -14.78
C LEU A 241 7.08 0.26 -13.30
N SER A 242 6.93 -0.77 -12.47
CA SER A 242 7.21 -0.73 -11.03
C SER A 242 8.48 -1.53 -10.74
N ILE A 243 9.48 -0.89 -10.13
CA ILE A 243 10.79 -1.51 -9.88
C ILE A 243 11.07 -1.54 -8.38
N GLY A 244 11.34 -2.73 -7.87
CA GLY A 244 11.63 -2.98 -6.46
C GLY A 244 13.11 -2.90 -6.11
N THR A 245 13.36 -2.79 -4.81
CA THR A 245 14.71 -2.89 -4.24
C THR A 245 15.03 -4.29 -3.71
N GLY A 246 14.17 -5.27 -3.96
CA GLY A 246 14.26 -6.62 -3.41
C GLY A 246 13.88 -6.74 -1.93
N SER A 247 13.66 -7.98 -1.49
CA SER A 247 13.25 -8.38 -0.14
C SER A 247 13.92 -9.69 0.29
N ASN A 248 13.81 -10.02 1.58
CA ASN A 248 14.46 -11.17 2.20
C ASN A 248 13.50 -12.29 2.62
N LYS A 249 12.34 -12.37 1.96
CA LYS A 249 11.26 -13.30 2.31
C LYS A 249 11.68 -14.77 2.28
N GLY A 250 12.65 -15.11 1.44
CA GLY A 250 13.19 -16.47 1.35
C GLY A 250 13.98 -16.96 2.58
N GLU A 251 14.34 -16.08 3.54
CA GLU A 251 15.08 -16.50 4.73
C GLU A 251 14.20 -17.13 5.81
N GLU A 252 12.88 -16.93 5.77
CA GLU A 252 11.94 -17.40 6.81
C GLU A 252 12.43 -17.09 8.24
N LYS A 253 12.91 -15.86 8.46
CA LYS A 253 13.63 -15.44 9.68
C LYS A 253 12.87 -15.67 10.98
N TYR A 254 11.55 -15.69 10.92
CA TYR A 254 10.67 -15.64 12.08
C TYR A 254 9.58 -16.71 12.00
N ASP A 255 9.08 -17.16 13.14
CA ASP A 255 7.90 -18.05 13.21
C ASP A 255 7.01 -17.66 14.39
N ALA A 256 5.74 -18.05 14.34
CA ALA A 256 4.77 -17.64 15.37
C ALA A 256 5.12 -18.17 16.78
N LYS A 257 5.75 -19.33 16.90
CA LYS A 257 6.18 -19.89 18.21
C LYS A 257 7.35 -19.10 18.78
N MET A 258 8.22 -18.55 17.93
CA MET A 258 9.29 -17.65 18.30
C MET A 258 8.72 -16.29 18.72
N VAL A 259 7.94 -15.65 17.85
CA VAL A 259 7.49 -14.26 18.06
C VAL A 259 6.40 -14.11 19.14
N SER A 260 5.65 -15.18 19.45
CA SER A 260 4.68 -15.20 20.56
C SER A 260 5.30 -14.97 21.94
N LYS A 261 6.62 -15.12 22.07
CA LYS A 261 7.38 -14.89 23.30
C LYS A 261 8.05 -13.51 23.34
N TRP A 262 7.93 -12.72 22.28
CA TRP A 262 8.65 -11.46 22.15
C TRP A 262 8.00 -10.33 22.92
N GLY A 263 8.83 -9.56 23.63
CA GLY A 263 8.46 -8.24 24.15
C GLY A 263 8.92 -7.13 23.21
N ILE A 264 8.76 -5.88 23.65
CA ILE A 264 9.09 -4.69 22.85
C ILE A 264 10.55 -4.69 22.39
N LEU A 265 11.49 -5.13 23.25
CA LEU A 265 12.92 -5.15 22.90
C LEU A 265 13.24 -6.10 21.73
N THR A 266 12.61 -7.26 21.70
CA THR A 266 12.87 -8.26 20.64
C THR A 266 12.16 -7.88 19.34
N TRP A 267 10.97 -7.28 19.42
CA TRP A 267 10.32 -6.66 18.26
C TRP A 267 11.10 -5.46 17.70
N LEU A 268 11.88 -4.78 18.54
CA LEU A 268 12.77 -3.68 18.13
C LEU A 268 14.02 -4.17 17.42
N PHE A 269 14.66 -5.16 18.01
CA PHE A 269 15.96 -5.61 17.57
C PHE A 269 16.07 -7.11 17.79
N ASN A 270 16.07 -7.83 16.69
CA ASN A 270 16.36 -9.25 16.67
C ASN A 270 17.26 -9.56 15.49
N SER A 271 18.39 -10.22 15.76
CA SER A 271 19.35 -10.65 14.73
C SER A 271 19.83 -9.55 13.78
N GLY A 272 19.98 -8.30 14.26
CA GLY A 272 20.46 -7.19 13.42
C GLY A 272 19.41 -6.49 12.58
N SER A 273 18.13 -6.89 12.68
CA SER A 273 17.00 -6.28 11.97
C SER A 273 15.99 -5.67 12.96
N THR A 274 14.99 -4.95 12.44
CA THR A 274 13.88 -4.38 13.22
C THR A 274 12.57 -5.03 12.75
N PRO A 275 12.22 -6.22 13.28
CA PRO A 275 11.14 -7.05 12.74
C PRO A 275 9.82 -6.33 12.52
N ILE A 276 9.44 -5.39 13.40
CA ILE A 276 8.18 -4.66 13.27
C ILE A 276 8.16 -3.72 12.06
N ILE A 277 9.28 -3.04 11.77
CA ILE A 277 9.40 -2.17 10.59
C ILE A 277 9.45 -3.05 9.33
N ASP A 278 10.16 -4.18 9.38
CA ASP A 278 10.20 -5.14 8.28
C ASP A 278 8.78 -5.63 7.94
N CYS A 279 7.98 -6.02 8.95
CA CYS A 279 6.61 -6.48 8.73
C CYS A 279 5.73 -5.41 8.08
N PHE A 280 5.72 -4.18 8.60
CA PHE A 280 4.91 -3.10 8.01
C PHE A 280 5.36 -2.73 6.60
N SER A 281 6.67 -2.68 6.36
CA SER A 281 7.22 -2.30 5.06
C SER A 281 6.92 -3.36 4.00
N GLU A 282 7.12 -4.64 4.33
CA GLU A 282 6.83 -5.76 3.43
C GLU A 282 5.31 -5.93 3.19
N ALA A 283 4.48 -5.69 4.21
CA ALA A 283 3.03 -5.74 4.05
C ALA A 283 2.50 -4.61 3.17
N SER A 284 2.94 -3.37 3.39
CA SER A 284 2.59 -2.22 2.55
C SER A 284 2.99 -2.47 1.09
N TYR A 285 4.18 -3.03 0.89
CA TYR A 285 4.71 -3.44 -0.40
C TYR A 285 3.79 -4.46 -1.12
N ASP A 286 3.47 -5.58 -0.45
CA ASP A 286 2.67 -6.66 -1.02
C ASP A 286 1.25 -6.23 -1.34
N MET A 287 0.64 -5.44 -0.45
CA MET A 287 -0.74 -5.01 -0.66
C MET A 287 -0.88 -4.13 -1.90
N VAL A 288 0.08 -3.23 -2.15
CA VAL A 288 0.07 -2.39 -3.37
C VAL A 288 0.19 -3.25 -4.63
N ASP A 289 1.11 -4.22 -4.65
CA ASP A 289 1.29 -5.12 -5.80
C ASP A 289 0.06 -6.00 -6.03
N TYR A 290 -0.50 -6.58 -4.96
CA TYR A 290 -1.74 -7.35 -4.99
C TYR A 290 -2.90 -6.54 -5.57
N HIS A 291 -3.12 -5.31 -5.10
CA HIS A 291 -4.20 -4.46 -5.60
C HIS A 291 -4.02 -4.09 -7.08
N ASN A 292 -2.80 -3.73 -7.50
CA ASN A 292 -2.53 -3.44 -8.92
C ASN A 292 -2.76 -4.69 -9.78
N ALA A 293 -2.29 -5.85 -9.36
CA ALA A 293 -2.49 -7.10 -10.10
C ALA A 293 -3.99 -7.41 -10.28
N VAL A 294 -4.82 -7.23 -9.24
CA VAL A 294 -6.28 -7.39 -9.36
C VAL A 294 -6.89 -6.40 -10.36
N VAL A 295 -6.54 -5.11 -10.27
CA VAL A 295 -7.09 -4.07 -11.15
C VAL A 295 -6.71 -4.29 -12.62
N PHE A 296 -5.44 -4.56 -12.90
CA PHE A 296 -4.98 -4.79 -14.27
C PHE A 296 -5.53 -6.10 -14.85
N SER A 297 -5.73 -7.15 -14.03
CA SER A 297 -6.45 -8.36 -14.46
C SER A 297 -7.93 -8.12 -14.71
N ALA A 298 -8.58 -7.29 -13.89
CA ALA A 298 -10.00 -6.94 -14.08
C ALA A 298 -10.28 -6.29 -15.44
N LEU A 299 -9.27 -5.59 -15.96
CA LEU A 299 -9.34 -4.86 -17.22
C LEU A 299 -8.72 -5.59 -18.41
N GLN A 300 -8.24 -6.84 -18.23
CA GLN A 300 -7.54 -7.60 -19.27
C GLN A 300 -6.32 -6.84 -19.83
N SER A 301 -5.64 -6.10 -18.96
CA SER A 301 -4.49 -5.26 -19.27
C SER A 301 -3.28 -5.66 -18.41
N GLU A 302 -3.15 -6.93 -18.07
CA GLU A 302 -2.06 -7.40 -17.20
C GLU A 302 -0.68 -7.13 -17.78
N ASP A 303 -0.56 -7.07 -19.11
CA ASP A 303 0.67 -6.74 -19.81
C ASP A 303 1.03 -5.26 -19.73
N ASN A 304 0.13 -4.39 -19.28
CA ASN A 304 0.45 -2.99 -19.06
C ASN A 304 1.08 -2.73 -17.69
N TYR A 305 1.09 -3.71 -16.78
CA TYR A 305 1.73 -3.63 -15.47
C TYR A 305 2.91 -4.62 -15.39
N LEU A 306 4.13 -4.06 -15.37
CA LEU A 306 5.35 -4.82 -15.15
C LEU A 306 5.94 -4.48 -13.79
N ARG A 307 6.02 -5.50 -12.92
CA ARG A 307 6.70 -5.45 -11.64
C ARG A 307 8.01 -6.22 -11.71
N ILE A 308 9.13 -5.55 -11.48
CA ILE A 308 10.45 -6.19 -11.41
C ILE A 308 10.90 -6.19 -9.95
N GLN A 309 10.99 -7.38 -9.35
CA GLN A 309 11.30 -7.56 -7.93
C GLN A 309 12.10 -8.84 -7.67
N ASP A 310 12.99 -8.80 -6.67
CA ASP A 310 13.71 -9.97 -6.17
C ASP A 310 13.34 -10.28 -4.71
N ASN A 311 12.76 -11.45 -4.42
CA ASN A 311 12.40 -11.85 -3.05
C ASN A 311 13.42 -12.80 -2.38
N THR A 312 14.60 -12.94 -2.98
CA THR A 312 15.61 -13.95 -2.61
C THR A 312 16.88 -13.36 -2.01
N LEU A 313 16.85 -12.09 -1.60
CA LEU A 313 18.02 -11.44 -1.00
C LEU A 313 18.32 -12.08 0.36
N VAL A 314 19.60 -12.35 0.62
CA VAL A 314 20.06 -12.95 1.87
C VAL A 314 21.27 -12.24 2.47
N GLY A 315 21.41 -12.29 3.79
CA GLY A 315 22.55 -11.71 4.50
C GLY A 315 22.72 -10.21 4.26
N ASP A 316 23.92 -9.77 3.91
CA ASP A 316 24.23 -8.34 3.70
C ASP A 316 23.43 -7.71 2.55
N LEU A 317 23.07 -8.50 1.52
CA LEU A 317 22.25 -8.05 0.38
C LEU A 317 20.84 -7.64 0.81
N ALA A 318 20.31 -8.29 1.85
CA ALA A 318 18.99 -7.99 2.40
C ALA A 318 18.98 -6.69 3.22
N SER A 319 20.15 -6.18 3.64
CA SER A 319 20.23 -4.97 4.45
C SER A 319 19.99 -3.71 3.62
N VAL A 320 19.28 -2.76 4.23
CA VAL A 320 19.05 -1.42 3.67
C VAL A 320 20.20 -0.44 3.92
N ASP A 321 21.22 -0.81 4.71
CA ASP A 321 22.27 0.12 5.14
C ASP A 321 23.72 -0.43 5.22
N ILE A 322 23.97 -1.69 4.83
CA ILE A 322 25.33 -2.26 4.79
C ILE A 322 26.06 -1.83 3.51
N ALA A 323 26.65 -0.63 3.51
CA ALA A 323 27.31 -0.04 2.36
C ALA A 323 28.80 -0.44 2.19
N THR A 324 29.15 -1.71 2.42
CA THR A 324 30.53 -2.18 2.13
C THR A 324 30.74 -2.25 0.61
N LYS A 325 31.95 -1.98 0.12
CA LYS A 325 32.26 -2.04 -1.32
C LYS A 325 31.82 -3.38 -1.95
N GLU A 326 32.10 -4.48 -1.24
CA GLU A 326 31.68 -5.82 -1.66
C GLU A 326 30.16 -5.96 -1.76
N ASN A 327 29.40 -5.48 -0.77
CA ASN A 327 27.94 -5.56 -0.81
C ASN A 327 27.35 -4.70 -1.93
N LEU A 328 27.88 -3.48 -2.14
CA LEU A 328 27.45 -2.61 -3.24
C LEU A 328 27.71 -3.25 -4.61
N GLU A 329 28.88 -3.86 -4.82
CA GLU A 329 29.18 -4.62 -6.05
C GLU A 329 28.28 -5.84 -6.21
N ASN A 330 27.93 -6.53 -5.12
CA ASN A 330 27.01 -7.66 -5.18
C ASN A 330 25.56 -7.23 -5.46
N LEU A 331 25.11 -6.08 -4.96
CA LEU A 331 23.81 -5.50 -5.33
C LEU A 331 23.75 -5.17 -6.83
N VAL A 332 24.85 -4.72 -7.44
CA VAL A 332 24.92 -4.51 -8.89
C VAL A 332 24.71 -5.84 -9.63
N LYS A 333 25.41 -6.89 -9.22
CA LYS A 333 25.24 -8.24 -9.78
C LYS A 333 23.80 -8.76 -9.62
N VAL A 334 23.15 -8.47 -8.49
CA VAL A 334 21.73 -8.81 -8.29
C VAL A 334 20.87 -8.10 -9.33
N GLY A 335 21.06 -6.80 -9.56
CA GLY A 335 20.35 -6.04 -10.60
C GLY A 335 20.56 -6.62 -12.00
N GLU A 336 21.80 -6.97 -12.35
CA GLU A 336 22.14 -7.61 -13.64
C GLU A 336 21.48 -8.99 -13.79
N GLN A 337 21.48 -9.80 -12.73
CA GLN A 337 20.83 -11.11 -12.70
C GLN A 337 19.31 -10.98 -12.79
N LEU A 338 18.74 -9.94 -12.19
CA LEU A 338 17.30 -9.72 -12.19
C LEU A 338 16.77 -9.46 -13.61
N LEU A 339 17.54 -8.79 -14.48
CA LEU A 339 17.22 -8.69 -15.91
C LEU A 339 17.08 -10.07 -16.58
N LYS A 340 17.91 -11.04 -16.18
CA LYS A 340 17.93 -12.40 -16.76
C LYS A 340 16.93 -13.37 -16.12
N LYS A 341 16.34 -13.02 -14.97
CA LYS A 341 15.28 -13.82 -14.33
C LYS A 341 14.00 -13.76 -15.15
N THR A 342 13.23 -14.83 -15.11
CA THR A 342 11.90 -14.90 -15.74
C THR A 342 10.96 -13.88 -15.12
N VAL A 343 10.06 -13.32 -15.93
CA VAL A 343 8.99 -12.44 -15.42
C VAL A 343 8.15 -13.22 -14.41
N THR A 344 7.92 -12.61 -13.25
CA THR A 344 7.05 -13.15 -12.21
C THR A 344 5.92 -12.19 -11.92
N ARG A 345 4.81 -12.71 -11.40
CA ARG A 345 3.67 -11.93 -10.92
C ARG A 345 3.14 -12.56 -9.65
N VAL A 346 2.57 -11.73 -8.77
CA VAL A 346 1.80 -12.23 -7.63
C VAL A 346 0.64 -13.09 -8.15
N ASN A 347 0.60 -14.35 -7.72
CA ASN A 347 -0.54 -15.21 -7.90
C ASN A 347 -1.64 -14.71 -6.97
N LEU A 348 -2.77 -14.29 -7.55
CA LEU A 348 -3.87 -13.69 -6.80
C LEU A 348 -4.58 -14.68 -5.86
N ASP A 349 -4.34 -15.98 -6.00
CA ASP A 349 -4.91 -17.02 -5.14
C ASP A 349 -3.98 -17.33 -3.96
N THR A 350 -2.67 -17.51 -4.24
CA THR A 350 -1.68 -17.92 -3.23
C THR A 350 -0.97 -16.76 -2.53
N GLY A 351 -1.02 -15.56 -3.13
CA GLY A 351 -0.23 -14.39 -2.73
C GLY A 351 1.26 -14.52 -3.01
N LEU A 352 1.73 -15.62 -3.61
CA LEU A 352 3.13 -15.88 -3.91
C LEU A 352 3.50 -15.39 -5.31
N TYR A 353 4.76 -15.01 -5.49
CA TYR A 353 5.29 -14.67 -6.81
C TYR A 353 5.56 -15.95 -7.61
N GLU A 354 4.93 -16.06 -8.78
CA GLU A 354 5.07 -17.20 -9.67
C GLU A 354 5.52 -16.74 -11.06
N PRO A 355 6.32 -17.55 -11.79
CA PRO A 355 6.66 -17.27 -13.18
C PRO A 355 5.41 -17.15 -14.04
N VAL A 356 5.34 -16.10 -14.87
CA VAL A 356 4.21 -15.91 -15.77
C VAL A 356 4.38 -16.87 -16.97
N PRO A 357 3.43 -17.79 -17.23
CA PRO A 357 3.54 -18.72 -18.35
C PRO A 357 3.75 -17.96 -19.66
N HIS A 358 4.63 -18.48 -20.52
CA HIS A 358 4.94 -17.93 -21.85
C HIS A 358 5.62 -16.56 -21.89
N LYS A 359 5.83 -15.90 -20.75
CA LYS A 359 6.72 -14.74 -20.68
C LYS A 359 8.17 -15.19 -20.53
N GLY A 360 9.07 -14.46 -21.18
CA GLY A 360 10.50 -14.68 -21.10
C GLY A 360 11.11 -14.05 -19.85
N THR A 361 12.29 -13.48 -20.02
CA THR A 361 13.05 -12.76 -19.00
C THR A 361 12.52 -11.34 -18.79
N ASN A 362 12.88 -10.73 -17.66
CA ASN A 362 12.59 -9.31 -17.40
C ASN A 362 13.22 -8.40 -18.45
N GLU A 363 14.38 -8.76 -18.99
CA GLU A 363 15.03 -8.05 -20.09
C GLU A 363 14.19 -8.04 -21.36
N GLU A 364 13.69 -9.19 -21.80
CA GLU A 364 12.84 -9.31 -22.99
C GLU A 364 11.53 -8.55 -22.83
N GLU A 365 10.94 -8.57 -21.63
CA GLU A 365 9.72 -7.83 -21.33
C GLU A 365 9.97 -6.32 -21.21
N LEU A 366 11.13 -5.89 -20.69
CA LEU A 366 11.55 -4.50 -20.72
C LEU A 366 11.74 -4.01 -22.15
N GLN A 367 12.31 -4.82 -23.04
CA GLN A 367 12.41 -4.49 -24.46
C GLN A 367 11.03 -4.26 -25.07
N ARG A 368 10.03 -5.09 -24.73
CA ARG A 368 8.64 -4.85 -25.15
C ARG A 368 8.11 -3.51 -24.65
N PHE A 369 8.34 -3.17 -23.38
CA PHE A 369 7.98 -1.86 -22.82
C PHE A 369 8.67 -0.71 -23.57
N ILE A 370 9.97 -0.84 -23.84
CA ILE A 370 10.77 0.14 -24.60
C ILE A 370 10.16 0.38 -25.98
N PHE A 371 9.82 -0.68 -26.72
CA PHE A 371 9.18 -0.56 -28.04
C PHE A 371 7.85 0.20 -27.97
N ILE A 372 7.01 -0.09 -26.97
CA ILE A 372 5.73 0.60 -26.78
C ILE A 372 5.98 2.09 -26.49
N ILE A 373 6.84 2.38 -25.52
CA ILE A 373 7.19 3.75 -25.10
C ILE A 373 7.77 4.54 -26.27
N TYR A 374 8.71 3.98 -27.01
CA TYR A 374 9.34 4.61 -28.17
C TYR A 374 8.35 4.89 -29.30
N TYR A 375 7.47 3.94 -29.60
CA TYR A 375 6.44 4.13 -30.64
C TYR A 375 5.48 5.25 -30.26
N LEU A 376 5.10 5.33 -28.98
CA LEU A 376 4.26 6.39 -28.44
C LEU A 376 4.97 7.75 -28.54
N PHE A 377 6.25 7.82 -28.20
CA PHE A 377 7.10 9.02 -28.33
C PHE A 377 7.14 9.55 -29.76
N ASN A 378 7.37 8.68 -30.74
CA ASN A 378 7.39 9.08 -32.15
C ASN A 378 6.01 9.52 -32.65
N LEU A 379 4.94 8.84 -32.24
CA LEU A 379 3.58 9.25 -32.58
C LEU A 379 3.27 10.65 -32.03
N PHE A 380 3.68 10.94 -30.79
CA PHE A 380 3.55 12.28 -30.19
C PHE A 380 4.35 13.34 -30.95
N CYS A 381 5.63 13.10 -31.21
CA CYS A 381 6.47 14.03 -31.97
C CYS A 381 5.89 14.32 -33.37
N SER A 382 5.36 13.29 -34.05
CA SER A 382 4.72 13.45 -35.36
C SER A 382 3.40 14.23 -35.30
N THR A 383 2.58 14.03 -34.25
CA THR A 383 1.32 14.76 -34.03
C THR A 383 1.57 16.21 -33.65
N LEU A 384 2.60 16.53 -32.85
CA LEU A 384 3.04 17.90 -32.60
C LEU A 384 3.49 18.59 -33.88
N GLN A 385 4.35 17.95 -34.69
CA GLN A 385 4.78 18.51 -35.98
C GLN A 385 3.60 18.72 -36.95
N ASN A 386 2.60 17.84 -36.91
CA ASN A 386 1.38 17.97 -37.72
C ASN A 386 0.40 19.02 -37.17
N ARG A 387 0.26 19.19 -35.85
CA ARG A 387 -0.54 20.26 -35.23
C ARG A 387 0.05 21.63 -35.50
N SER A 388 1.37 21.78 -35.46
CA SER A 388 2.08 23.00 -35.90
C SER A 388 1.81 23.32 -37.38
N ARG A 389 1.58 22.30 -38.23
CA ARG A 389 1.22 22.46 -39.65
C ARG A 389 -0.29 22.59 -39.91
N GLN A 390 -1.15 22.07 -39.04
CA GLN A 390 -2.61 22.14 -39.13
C GLN A 390 -3.18 23.42 -38.51
N GLN A 391 -2.46 24.08 -37.62
CA GLN A 391 -2.78 25.46 -37.22
C GLN A 391 -2.62 26.46 -38.38
N GLU A 392 -1.94 26.07 -39.47
CA GLU A 392 -1.91 26.79 -40.76
C GLU A 392 -2.97 26.29 -41.78
N ARG A 393 -3.64 25.16 -41.52
CA ARG A 393 -4.67 24.58 -42.40
C ARG A 393 -5.72 23.83 -41.57
N GLY A 394 -6.72 24.58 -41.08
CA GLY A 394 -7.74 24.03 -40.21
C GLY A 394 -8.57 22.93 -40.89
N GLU A 395 -8.49 21.71 -40.37
CA GLU A 395 -9.43 20.60 -40.63
C GLU A 395 -9.26 19.50 -39.55
N SER A 396 -10.37 18.85 -39.16
CA SER A 396 -10.47 17.89 -38.04
C SER A 396 -10.58 16.43 -38.52
N PRO A 397 -10.14 15.40 -37.75
CA PRO A 397 -10.36 13.99 -38.08
C PRO A 397 -11.47 13.30 -37.26
N ASN A 398 -12.12 12.32 -37.90
CA ASN A 398 -13.20 11.46 -37.39
C ASN A 398 -12.68 10.11 -36.84
N ASP A 399 -13.39 9.58 -35.84
CA ASP A 399 -13.17 8.31 -35.14
C ASP A 399 -13.61 7.04 -35.90
N HIS A 400 -12.91 5.93 -35.66
CA HIS A 400 -13.36 4.56 -35.97
C HIS A 400 -13.19 3.61 -34.77
N LYS A 401 -14.28 2.93 -34.41
CA LYS A 401 -14.38 1.84 -33.41
C LYS A 401 -14.22 0.48 -34.09
N MET A 402 -13.59 -0.48 -33.39
CA MET A 402 -13.64 -1.92 -33.72
C MET A 402 -14.21 -2.73 -32.55
N GLY A 403 -15.02 -3.74 -32.90
CA GLY A 403 -15.84 -4.55 -31.99
C GLY A 403 -15.23 -5.89 -31.59
N SER A 404 -15.94 -6.53 -30.64
CA SER A 404 -15.58 -7.69 -29.82
C SER A 404 -16.14 -9.03 -30.33
N ASN A 405 -15.57 -10.14 -29.83
CA ASN A 405 -16.24 -11.26 -29.12
C ASN A 405 -15.46 -12.58 -29.27
N PHE A 406 -15.33 -13.37 -28.20
CA PHE A 406 -15.91 -14.73 -28.06
C PHE A 406 -15.46 -15.39 -26.75
N GLN A 407 -16.41 -16.10 -26.11
CA GLN A 407 -16.35 -16.79 -24.82
C GLN A 407 -16.56 -18.30 -25.06
N THR A 408 -16.06 -19.23 -24.23
CA THR A 408 -16.69 -19.99 -23.11
C THR A 408 -15.76 -21.22 -22.88
N ALA A 409 -15.68 -21.99 -21.78
CA ALA A 409 -16.50 -22.27 -20.61
C ALA A 409 -15.64 -23.02 -19.56
N MET A 410 -16.06 -23.07 -18.28
CA MET A 410 -16.17 -24.30 -17.44
C MET A 410 -16.57 -23.97 -15.99
N GLU A 411 -17.62 -24.65 -15.49
CA GLU A 411 -18.07 -24.63 -14.09
C GLU A 411 -17.79 -25.98 -13.41
N ASN A 412 -17.31 -25.96 -12.16
CA ASN A 412 -17.97 -26.62 -11.02
C ASN A 412 -17.20 -26.48 -9.67
N GLN A 413 -17.96 -26.20 -8.60
CA GLN A 413 -17.75 -26.43 -7.14
C GLN A 413 -17.45 -25.27 -6.15
N SER A 414 -18.09 -25.39 -4.97
CA SER A 414 -18.27 -24.50 -3.79
C SER A 414 -19.29 -23.35 -3.93
N LYS A 415 -20.29 -23.29 -3.03
CA LYS A 415 -21.37 -22.29 -3.03
C LYS A 415 -20.88 -20.96 -2.45
N ILE A 416 -20.22 -20.16 -3.27
CA ILE A 416 -20.03 -18.73 -2.98
C ILE A 416 -21.42 -18.07 -3.04
N LEU A 417 -21.75 -17.24 -2.06
CA LEU A 417 -23.04 -16.54 -2.05
C LEU A 417 -23.09 -15.55 -3.22
N ALA A 418 -24.20 -15.56 -3.95
CA ALA A 418 -24.46 -14.57 -4.99
C ALA A 418 -24.73 -13.21 -4.33
N PRO A 419 -24.41 -12.07 -5.00
CA PRO A 419 -24.92 -10.77 -4.60
C PRO A 419 -26.41 -10.83 -4.38
N LYS A 420 -26.88 -10.20 -3.31
CA LYS A 420 -28.27 -10.16 -2.87
C LYS A 420 -29.13 -9.29 -3.78
N TYR A 421 -28.51 -8.28 -4.39
CA TYR A 421 -29.13 -7.39 -5.35
C TYR A 421 -28.55 -7.66 -6.74
N GLU A 422 -29.41 -7.73 -7.77
CA GLU A 422 -29.01 -8.15 -9.13
C GLU A 422 -27.89 -7.28 -9.74
N ASN A 423 -27.82 -5.99 -9.37
CA ASN A 423 -26.88 -5.01 -9.92
C ASN A 423 -26.11 -4.19 -8.85
N LEU A 424 -26.20 -4.55 -7.56
CA LEU A 424 -25.51 -3.80 -6.49
C LEU A 424 -24.80 -4.78 -5.54
N ILE A 425 -23.56 -4.44 -5.21
CA ILE A 425 -22.71 -5.17 -4.28
C ILE A 425 -22.49 -4.31 -3.05
N THR A 426 -22.91 -4.84 -1.92
CA THR A 426 -22.91 -4.13 -0.64
C THR A 426 -21.73 -4.60 0.22
N VAL A 427 -20.84 -3.67 0.56
CA VAL A 427 -19.62 -3.93 1.34
C VAL A 427 -19.71 -3.21 2.68
N LEU A 428 -19.60 -3.96 3.77
CA LEU A 428 -19.35 -3.40 5.10
C LEU A 428 -17.89 -3.64 5.46
N SER A 429 -17.13 -2.59 5.74
CA SER A 429 -15.73 -2.68 6.15
C SER A 429 -15.53 -2.07 7.54
N ILE A 430 -14.83 -2.77 8.43
CA ILE A 430 -14.64 -2.38 9.82
C ILE A 430 -13.14 -2.39 10.16
N ASP A 431 -12.62 -1.24 10.56
CA ASP A 431 -11.19 -1.08 10.85
C ASP A 431 -10.73 -1.82 12.12
N GLY A 432 -9.42 -2.09 12.17
CA GLY A 432 -8.72 -2.45 13.40
C GLY A 432 -8.62 -1.28 14.39
N GLY A 433 -8.43 -1.59 15.69
CA GLY A 433 -8.32 -0.57 16.73
C GLY A 433 -8.44 -1.03 18.20
N GLY A 434 -8.41 -2.33 18.48
CA GLY A 434 -8.50 -2.86 19.84
C GLY A 434 -9.80 -2.48 20.54
N VAL A 435 -9.72 -1.97 21.78
CA VAL A 435 -10.91 -1.55 22.56
C VAL A 435 -11.75 -0.49 21.83
N ARG A 436 -11.16 0.27 20.91
CA ARG A 436 -11.89 1.26 20.10
C ARG A 436 -12.94 0.66 19.17
N GLY A 437 -13.00 -0.67 19.02
CA GLY A 437 -14.11 -1.39 18.37
C GLY A 437 -15.50 -1.09 18.94
N ILE A 438 -15.58 -0.48 20.13
CA ILE A 438 -16.82 0.08 20.67
C ILE A 438 -17.40 1.15 19.72
N ILE A 439 -16.56 1.97 19.09
CA ILE A 439 -16.99 3.04 18.17
C ILE A 439 -17.76 2.47 16.97
N PRO A 440 -17.19 1.56 16.15
CA PRO A 440 -17.96 0.93 15.09
C PRO A 440 -19.15 0.14 15.65
N GLY A 441 -19.04 -0.48 16.83
CA GLY A 441 -20.18 -1.15 17.49
C GLY A 441 -21.39 -0.23 17.69
N VAL A 442 -21.20 1.04 18.08
CA VAL A 442 -22.29 2.02 18.22
C VAL A 442 -22.91 2.35 16.86
N VAL A 443 -22.07 2.61 15.85
CA VAL A 443 -22.53 2.95 14.48
C VAL A 443 -23.32 1.79 13.88
N LEU A 444 -22.82 0.56 14.02
CA LEU A 444 -23.45 -0.66 13.53
C LEU A 444 -24.79 -0.93 14.23
N ALA A 445 -24.87 -0.68 15.54
CA ALA A 445 -26.12 -0.82 16.28
C ALA A 445 -27.21 0.14 15.77
N TYR A 446 -26.83 1.38 15.46
CA TYR A 446 -27.74 2.35 14.84
C TYR A 446 -28.13 1.93 13.42
N LEU A 447 -27.17 1.54 12.59
CA LEU A 447 -27.46 1.09 11.22
C LEU A 447 -28.42 -0.11 11.20
N GLU A 448 -28.17 -1.11 12.04
CA GLU A 448 -29.05 -2.28 12.13
C GLU A 448 -30.43 -1.92 12.68
N SER A 449 -30.54 -0.96 13.62
CA SER A 449 -31.85 -0.52 14.12
C SER A 449 -32.66 0.21 13.06
N GLN A 450 -32.02 1.02 12.21
CA GLN A 450 -32.70 1.66 11.08
C GLN A 450 -33.18 0.64 10.04
N LEU A 451 -32.43 -0.42 9.80
CA LEU A 451 -32.87 -1.54 8.95
C LEU A 451 -34.02 -2.33 9.59
N GLN A 452 -34.02 -2.49 10.91
CA GLN A 452 -35.11 -3.13 11.66
C GLN A 452 -36.39 -2.31 11.67
N GLU A 453 -36.31 -0.98 11.63
CA GLU A 453 -37.46 -0.10 11.48
C GLU A 453 -38.12 -0.26 10.09
N LEU A 454 -37.32 -0.56 9.06
CA LEU A 454 -37.81 -0.74 7.69
C LEU A 454 -38.39 -2.15 7.45
N ASP A 455 -37.64 -3.19 7.85
CA ASP A 455 -37.91 -4.58 7.43
C ASP A 455 -38.22 -5.53 8.62
N GLY A 456 -38.33 -4.97 9.83
CA GLY A 456 -38.74 -5.68 11.05
C GLY A 456 -37.60 -6.08 11.99
N GLU A 457 -37.94 -6.40 13.24
CA GLU A 457 -36.98 -6.62 14.34
C GLU A 457 -35.97 -7.77 14.11
N ASP A 458 -36.28 -8.68 13.19
CA ASP A 458 -35.42 -9.80 12.84
C ASP A 458 -34.35 -9.45 11.78
N ALA A 459 -34.41 -8.26 11.17
CA ALA A 459 -33.42 -7.78 10.22
C ALA A 459 -32.02 -7.69 10.85
N ARG A 460 -31.01 -8.20 10.14
CA ARG A 460 -29.61 -8.19 10.57
C ARG A 460 -28.70 -7.66 9.48
N LEU A 461 -27.55 -7.09 9.83
CA LEU A 461 -26.58 -6.59 8.84
C LEU A 461 -26.16 -7.66 7.82
N ALA A 462 -25.99 -8.91 8.26
CA ALA A 462 -25.69 -10.04 7.38
C ALA A 462 -26.82 -10.40 6.40
N ASP A 463 -28.02 -9.81 6.52
CA ASP A 463 -29.10 -9.92 5.53
C ASP A 463 -28.94 -8.89 4.41
N TYR A 464 -28.29 -7.74 4.65
CA TYR A 464 -28.16 -6.65 3.67
C TYR A 464 -26.81 -6.59 2.99
N PHE A 465 -25.73 -6.93 3.69
CA PHE A 465 -24.36 -6.85 3.15
C PHE A 465 -23.92 -8.15 2.48
N ASP A 466 -23.43 -8.07 1.24
CA ASP A 466 -22.88 -9.19 0.46
C ASP A 466 -21.52 -9.65 0.99
N VAL A 467 -20.76 -8.71 1.56
CA VAL A 467 -19.50 -8.98 2.24
C VAL A 467 -19.37 -8.11 3.48
N ILE A 468 -18.91 -8.73 4.57
CA ILE A 468 -18.46 -8.04 5.78
C ILE A 468 -16.97 -8.29 5.95
N SER A 469 -16.18 -7.23 5.85
CA SER A 469 -14.74 -7.26 6.01
C SER A 469 -14.33 -6.59 7.31
N GLY A 470 -13.29 -7.13 7.95
CA GLY A 470 -12.77 -6.51 9.15
C GLY A 470 -11.37 -6.97 9.53
N THR A 471 -10.59 -6.05 10.08
CA THR A 471 -9.22 -6.31 10.54
C THR A 471 -9.15 -6.27 12.06
N SER A 472 -8.42 -7.20 12.68
CA SER A 472 -8.24 -7.23 14.14
C SER A 472 -9.59 -7.27 14.86
N THR A 473 -9.83 -6.33 15.75
CA THR A 473 -11.14 -6.09 16.38
C THR A 473 -12.28 -6.00 15.36
N GLY A 474 -12.10 -5.34 14.22
CA GLY A 474 -13.07 -5.35 13.13
C GLY A 474 -13.33 -6.75 12.56
N GLY A 475 -12.30 -7.60 12.49
CA GLY A 475 -12.41 -9.00 12.08
C GLY A 475 -13.17 -9.87 13.08
N LEU A 476 -13.02 -9.57 14.39
CA LEU A 476 -13.86 -10.17 15.45
C LEU A 476 -15.33 -9.78 15.25
N VAL A 477 -15.61 -8.50 15.02
CA VAL A 477 -16.97 -7.99 14.79
C VAL A 477 -17.57 -8.59 13.52
N ALA A 478 -16.82 -8.63 12.42
CA ALA A 478 -17.24 -9.27 11.17
C ALA A 478 -17.63 -10.73 11.39
N SER A 479 -16.80 -11.47 12.14
CA SER A 479 -17.09 -12.87 12.49
C SER A 479 -18.32 -13.01 13.39
N MET A 480 -18.52 -12.13 14.37
CA MET A 480 -19.72 -12.15 15.23
C MET A 480 -21.01 -11.88 14.45
N LEU A 481 -20.95 -10.99 13.46
CA LEU A 481 -22.07 -10.63 12.60
C LEU A 481 -22.32 -11.64 11.47
N ALA A 482 -21.33 -12.46 11.10
CA ALA A 482 -21.46 -13.42 10.00
C ALA A 482 -21.56 -14.88 10.45
N ALA A 483 -21.05 -15.26 11.63
CA ALA A 483 -21.10 -16.63 12.11
C ALA A 483 -22.55 -17.06 12.41
N PRO A 484 -22.98 -18.27 12.03
CA PRO A 484 -24.33 -18.75 12.29
C PRO A 484 -24.55 -19.01 13.78
N ASN A 485 -25.73 -18.65 14.28
CA ASN A 485 -26.16 -18.95 15.64
C ASN A 485 -26.64 -20.40 15.73
N PRO A 486 -26.04 -21.27 16.57
CA PRO A 486 -26.50 -22.66 16.71
C PRO A 486 -27.93 -22.78 17.26
N LYS A 487 -28.44 -21.74 17.94
CA LYS A 487 -29.77 -21.70 18.56
C LYS A 487 -30.83 -21.02 17.69
N ALA A 488 -30.44 -20.34 16.62
CA ALA A 488 -31.35 -19.63 15.74
C ALA A 488 -30.99 -19.88 14.27
N LYS A 489 -31.88 -20.56 13.56
CA LYS A 489 -31.64 -20.97 12.17
C LYS A 489 -31.43 -19.74 11.27
N ASN A 490 -30.33 -19.75 10.51
CA ASN A 490 -29.98 -18.71 9.53
C ASN A 490 -29.93 -17.29 10.11
N ARG A 491 -29.53 -17.16 11.39
CA ARG A 491 -29.35 -15.87 12.06
C ARG A 491 -27.93 -15.76 12.61
N PRO A 492 -27.33 -14.57 12.60
CA PRO A 492 -25.98 -14.38 13.08
C PRO A 492 -25.88 -14.59 14.59
N LEU A 493 -24.69 -14.93 15.04
CA LEU A 493 -24.38 -15.19 16.44
C LEU A 493 -24.67 -13.98 17.34
N PHE A 494 -24.44 -12.76 16.81
CA PHE A 494 -24.70 -11.50 17.47
C PHE A 494 -25.61 -10.61 16.61
N ALA A 495 -26.49 -9.84 17.25
CA ALA A 495 -27.03 -8.62 16.66
C ALA A 495 -26.03 -7.47 16.85
N ALA A 496 -26.10 -6.42 16.02
CA ALA A 496 -25.17 -5.30 16.10
C ALA A 496 -25.20 -4.60 17.47
N LYS A 497 -26.39 -4.51 18.09
CA LYS A 497 -26.58 -3.96 19.45
C LYS A 497 -25.84 -4.71 20.55
N ASP A 498 -25.45 -5.97 20.31
CA ASP A 498 -24.77 -6.82 21.29
C ASP A 498 -23.25 -6.60 21.30
N ILE A 499 -22.70 -5.92 20.28
CA ILE A 499 -21.25 -5.65 20.13
C ILE A 499 -20.73 -4.76 21.27
N VAL A 500 -21.42 -3.67 21.57
CA VAL A 500 -20.98 -2.74 22.63
C VAL A 500 -20.98 -3.41 24.01
N PRO A 501 -22.07 -4.08 24.46
CA PRO A 501 -22.06 -4.88 25.68
C PRO A 501 -20.93 -5.91 25.73
N PHE A 502 -20.66 -6.60 24.61
CA PHE A 502 -19.56 -7.56 24.52
C PHE A 502 -18.22 -6.92 24.87
N TYR A 503 -17.89 -5.76 24.29
CA TYR A 503 -16.63 -5.07 24.61
C TYR A 503 -16.61 -4.54 26.05
N LEU A 504 -17.69 -3.93 26.52
CA LEU A 504 -17.75 -3.41 27.90
C LEU A 504 -17.53 -4.51 28.94
N GLU A 505 -18.04 -5.71 28.71
CA GLU A 505 -17.86 -6.85 29.61
C GLU A 505 -16.46 -7.49 29.49
N ASN A 506 -15.96 -7.66 28.28
CA ASN A 506 -14.78 -8.49 28.02
C ASN A 506 -13.47 -7.70 27.93
N SER A 507 -13.49 -6.44 27.47
CA SER A 507 -12.28 -5.62 27.34
C SER A 507 -11.49 -5.46 28.65
N PRO A 508 -12.09 -5.26 29.83
CA PRO A 508 -11.34 -5.21 31.09
C PRO A 508 -10.64 -6.53 31.47
N LYS A 509 -11.12 -7.66 30.95
CA LYS A 509 -10.55 -9.00 31.19
C LYS A 509 -9.47 -9.33 30.15
N ILE A 510 -9.70 -8.95 28.89
CA ILE A 510 -8.73 -9.08 27.78
C ILE A 510 -7.52 -8.16 28.03
N PHE A 511 -7.77 -6.89 28.31
CA PHE A 511 -6.76 -5.85 28.49
C PHE A 511 -6.60 -5.47 29.96
N TYR A 512 -6.43 -6.47 30.82
CA TYR A 512 -6.40 -6.29 32.28
C TYR A 512 -5.37 -5.24 32.72
N GLN A 513 -5.87 -4.16 33.34
CA GLN A 513 -5.02 -3.12 33.92
C GLN A 513 -4.73 -3.45 35.39
N ARG A 514 -3.47 -3.81 35.68
CA ARG A 514 -3.01 -3.98 37.07
C ARG A 514 -3.11 -2.66 37.83
N ARG A 515 -3.86 -2.64 38.94
CA ARG A 515 -3.94 -1.51 39.88
C ARG A 515 -3.11 -1.79 41.13
N GLY A 516 -2.22 -0.87 41.52
CA GLY A 516 -1.37 -0.96 42.73
C GLY A 516 -0.11 -0.08 42.68
N LEU A 517 0.52 0.22 43.82
CA LEU A 517 1.69 1.14 43.90
C LEU A 517 2.91 0.67 43.08
N LEU A 518 3.05 -0.64 42.85
CA LEU A 518 4.19 -1.24 42.12
C LEU A 518 3.82 -1.60 40.67
N ALA A 519 2.59 -1.30 40.22
CA ALA A 519 2.11 -1.63 38.89
C ALA A 519 2.97 -1.05 37.74
N PRO A 520 3.48 0.21 37.82
CA PRO A 520 4.32 0.76 36.74
C PRO A 520 5.62 -0.02 36.54
N LEU A 521 6.32 -0.36 37.62
CA LEU A 521 7.60 -1.10 37.60
C LEU A 521 7.44 -2.51 37.03
N VAL A 522 6.38 -3.22 37.40
CA VAL A 522 6.11 -4.59 36.91
C VAL A 522 5.61 -4.59 35.47
N ASN A 523 4.85 -3.56 35.06
CA ASN A 523 4.38 -3.41 33.67
C ASN A 523 5.54 -3.13 32.70
N ILE A 524 6.53 -2.32 33.11
CA ILE A 524 7.75 -2.11 32.32
C ILE A 524 8.53 -3.41 32.18
N GLY A 525 8.82 -4.10 33.30
CA GLY A 525 9.56 -5.38 33.25
C GLY A 525 8.90 -6.44 32.37
N LYS A 526 7.56 -6.57 32.43
CA LYS A 526 6.80 -7.49 31.58
C LYS A 526 6.75 -7.06 30.10
N ALA A 527 6.61 -5.78 29.81
CA ALA A 527 6.60 -5.30 28.41
C ALA A 527 7.95 -5.51 27.70
N LEU A 528 9.04 -5.61 28.47
CA LEU A 528 10.37 -5.98 27.96
C LEU A 528 10.50 -7.49 27.73
N THR A 529 9.78 -8.33 28.49
CA THR A 529 9.85 -9.80 28.44
C THR A 529 8.50 -10.43 28.06
N GLY A 530 8.21 -10.50 26.76
CA GLY A 530 6.99 -11.07 26.21
C GLY A 530 5.89 -10.04 25.88
N PRO A 531 4.78 -10.50 25.25
CA PRO A 531 3.69 -9.62 24.89
C PRO A 531 3.02 -9.02 26.13
N LYS A 532 2.47 -7.81 25.99
CA LYS A 532 1.80 -7.08 27.07
C LYS A 532 0.66 -7.87 27.71
N TYR A 533 -0.04 -8.68 26.92
CA TYR A 533 -1.14 -9.56 27.33
C TYR A 533 -0.85 -11.00 26.88
N ASP A 534 -1.25 -12.00 27.67
CA ASP A 534 -0.96 -13.42 27.37
C ASP A 534 -1.92 -14.06 26.36
N GLY A 535 -2.98 -13.35 25.97
CA GLY A 535 -3.98 -13.80 25.00
C GLY A 535 -4.91 -14.92 25.49
N LYS A 536 -4.67 -15.54 26.65
CA LYS A 536 -5.38 -16.77 27.06
C LYS A 536 -6.89 -16.55 27.18
N TYR A 537 -7.28 -15.49 27.89
CA TYR A 537 -8.69 -15.15 28.05
C TYR A 537 -9.37 -14.85 26.71
N LEU A 538 -8.69 -14.12 25.82
CA LEU A 538 -9.20 -13.80 24.49
C LEU A 538 -9.39 -15.07 23.65
N HIS A 539 -8.42 -15.98 23.65
CA HIS A 539 -8.50 -17.23 22.88
C HIS A 539 -9.62 -18.14 23.39
N GLU A 540 -9.76 -18.29 24.72
CA GLU A 540 -10.85 -19.05 25.34
C GLU A 540 -12.21 -18.43 25.01
N LEU A 541 -12.33 -17.10 25.09
CA LEU A 541 -13.57 -16.39 24.76
C LEU A 541 -13.95 -16.58 23.29
N ILE A 542 -13.01 -16.38 22.36
CA ILE A 542 -13.25 -16.55 20.92
C ILE A 542 -13.68 -17.99 20.62
N ARG A 543 -12.94 -18.99 21.11
CA ARG A 543 -13.28 -20.41 20.93
C ARG A 543 -14.63 -20.77 21.53
N SER A 544 -14.94 -20.23 22.71
CA SER A 544 -16.25 -20.45 23.36
C SER A 544 -17.41 -19.85 22.56
N LYS A 545 -17.20 -18.75 21.84
CA LYS A 545 -18.26 -18.08 21.07
C LYS A 545 -18.44 -18.67 19.69
N LEU A 546 -17.35 -18.94 18.97
CA LEU A 546 -17.38 -19.42 17.59
C LEU A 546 -17.42 -20.94 17.49
N GLY A 547 -17.04 -21.67 18.54
CA GLY A 547 -17.00 -23.13 18.52
C GLY A 547 -16.14 -23.65 17.35
N ASP A 548 -16.64 -24.68 16.68
CA ASP A 548 -15.99 -25.29 15.51
C ASP A 548 -16.44 -24.65 14.19
N THR A 549 -17.00 -23.43 14.23
CA THR A 549 -17.49 -22.76 13.02
C THR A 549 -16.35 -22.50 12.04
N MET A 550 -16.49 -23.03 10.83
CA MET A 550 -15.53 -22.89 9.73
C MET A 550 -15.85 -21.68 8.86
N LEU A 551 -14.87 -21.19 8.11
CA LEU A 551 -15.02 -20.02 7.24
C LEU A 551 -16.20 -20.18 6.25
N HIS A 552 -16.38 -21.35 5.64
CA HIS A 552 -17.47 -21.59 4.67
C HIS A 552 -18.88 -21.56 5.29
N GLN A 553 -18.98 -21.64 6.61
CA GLN A 553 -20.27 -21.69 7.31
C GLN A 553 -20.83 -20.30 7.62
N THR A 554 -20.10 -19.24 7.29
CA THR A 554 -20.54 -17.85 7.43
C THR A 554 -21.83 -17.58 6.63
N LEU A 555 -22.72 -16.78 7.20
CA LEU A 555 -24.03 -16.44 6.63
C LEU A 555 -23.96 -15.43 5.48
N THR A 556 -22.86 -14.68 5.42
CA THR A 556 -22.50 -13.77 4.33
C THR A 556 -21.00 -13.91 4.06
N ASN A 557 -20.51 -13.42 2.92
CA ASN A 557 -19.09 -13.50 2.63
C ASN A 557 -18.31 -12.67 3.66
N VAL A 558 -17.15 -13.16 4.10
CA VAL A 558 -16.26 -12.41 4.97
C VAL A 558 -14.88 -12.27 4.37
N VAL A 559 -14.20 -11.18 4.69
CA VAL A 559 -12.81 -10.90 4.28
C VAL A 559 -12.05 -10.40 5.50
N ILE A 560 -11.16 -11.24 6.04
CA ILE A 560 -10.42 -10.98 7.28
C ILE A 560 -8.92 -11.12 6.99
N PRO A 561 -8.15 -10.02 6.89
CA PRO A 561 -6.72 -10.09 6.69
C PRO A 561 -5.98 -10.50 7.97
N THR A 562 -4.87 -11.18 7.77
CA THR A 562 -3.84 -11.52 8.77
C THR A 562 -2.47 -11.35 8.12
N PHE A 563 -1.39 -11.44 8.89
CA PHE A 563 -0.03 -11.41 8.35
C PHE A 563 0.73 -12.67 8.78
N ASP A 564 1.31 -13.40 7.82
CA ASP A 564 2.15 -14.56 8.11
C ASP A 564 3.60 -14.12 8.34
N ILE A 565 4.05 -14.24 9.59
CA ILE A 565 5.36 -13.74 10.03
C ILE A 565 6.53 -14.55 9.48
N THR A 566 6.30 -15.79 9.07
CA THR A 566 7.34 -16.63 8.47
C THR A 566 7.60 -16.23 7.04
N ARG A 567 6.54 -16.00 6.28
CA ARG A 567 6.64 -15.59 4.88
C ARG A 567 6.82 -14.08 4.69
N LEU A 568 6.63 -13.29 5.76
CA LEU A 568 6.57 -11.82 5.72
C LEU A 568 5.58 -11.33 4.65
N GLN A 569 4.38 -11.93 4.63
CA GLN A 569 3.34 -11.62 3.65
C GLN A 569 1.93 -11.64 4.27
N PRO A 570 0.98 -10.87 3.72
CA PRO A 570 -0.43 -10.96 4.10
C PRO A 570 -1.01 -12.35 3.82
N THR A 571 -1.87 -12.84 4.71
CA THR A 571 -2.75 -13.99 4.46
C THR A 571 -4.19 -13.52 4.63
N ILE A 572 -4.95 -13.47 3.53
CA ILE A 572 -6.32 -12.96 3.51
C ILE A 572 -7.28 -14.15 3.63
N PHE A 573 -8.01 -14.26 4.75
CA PHE A 573 -9.07 -15.26 4.87
C PHE A 573 -10.35 -14.71 4.27
N SER A 574 -10.73 -15.25 3.11
CA SER A 574 -11.86 -14.75 2.34
C SER A 574 -12.77 -15.88 1.87
N SER A 575 -14.08 -15.70 2.02
CA SER A 575 -15.08 -16.63 1.49
C SER A 575 -14.96 -16.81 -0.03
N TYR A 576 -14.44 -15.80 -0.75
CA TYR A 576 -14.22 -15.84 -2.20
C TYR A 576 -12.99 -16.67 -2.63
N GLN A 577 -12.04 -16.94 -1.72
CA GLN A 577 -10.83 -17.71 -2.02
C GLN A 577 -11.03 -19.22 -1.89
N MET A 578 -12.05 -19.65 -1.15
CA MET A 578 -12.21 -21.04 -0.74
C MET A 578 -12.40 -22.04 -1.89
N ALA A 579 -12.97 -21.58 -3.02
CA ALA A 579 -13.15 -22.38 -4.21
C ALA A 579 -11.80 -22.85 -4.81
N MET A 580 -10.76 -22.00 -4.70
CA MET A 580 -9.44 -22.20 -5.30
C MET A 580 -8.43 -22.69 -4.26
N GLU A 581 -8.54 -22.19 -3.03
CA GLU A 581 -7.73 -22.61 -1.90
C GLU A 581 -8.59 -23.22 -0.78
N PRO A 582 -9.06 -24.48 -0.91
CA PRO A 582 -9.76 -25.17 0.16
C PRO A 582 -8.97 -25.24 1.47
N VAL A 583 -7.65 -25.07 1.39
CA VAL A 583 -6.74 -25.04 2.54
C VAL A 583 -6.96 -23.83 3.45
N LEU A 584 -7.58 -22.75 2.95
CA LEU A 584 -7.97 -21.57 3.73
C LEU A 584 -9.30 -21.75 4.47
N ASP A 585 -10.04 -22.84 4.22
CA ASP A 585 -11.19 -23.21 5.03
C ASP A 585 -10.76 -23.72 6.40
N VAL A 586 -10.59 -22.80 7.33
CA VAL A 586 -10.13 -23.07 8.71
C VAL A 586 -11.17 -22.54 9.71
N ALA A 587 -10.99 -22.87 11.00
CA ALA A 587 -11.89 -22.41 12.04
C ALA A 587 -11.88 -20.87 12.12
N LEU A 588 -13.06 -20.25 12.16
CA LEU A 588 -13.19 -18.80 12.36
C LEU A 588 -12.51 -18.33 13.65
N SER A 589 -12.43 -19.20 14.67
CA SER A 589 -11.69 -18.89 15.89
C SER A 589 -10.20 -18.69 15.65
N ASP A 590 -9.57 -19.50 14.78
CA ASP A 590 -8.14 -19.36 14.46
C ASP A 590 -7.88 -18.09 13.63
N ILE A 591 -8.78 -17.77 12.71
CA ILE A 591 -8.75 -16.52 11.92
C ILE A 591 -8.88 -15.30 12.86
N CYS A 592 -9.84 -15.33 13.77
CA CYS A 592 -10.09 -14.27 14.76
C CYS A 592 -8.91 -14.05 15.71
N ILE A 593 -8.27 -15.13 16.17
CA ILE A 593 -7.09 -15.04 17.01
C ILE A 593 -5.92 -14.47 16.21
N GLY A 594 -5.67 -14.97 15.00
CA GLY A 594 -4.60 -14.48 14.12
C GLY A 594 -4.75 -13.00 13.78
N THR A 595 -5.92 -12.57 13.31
CA THR A 595 -6.16 -11.17 12.92
C THR A 595 -6.04 -10.20 14.08
N SER A 596 -6.20 -10.65 15.33
CA SER A 596 -6.11 -9.82 16.54
C SER A 596 -4.76 -9.88 17.25
N ALA A 597 -3.80 -10.68 16.77
CA ALA A 597 -2.52 -10.95 17.43
C ALA A 597 -1.51 -9.81 17.23
N ALA A 598 -1.82 -8.62 17.77
CA ALA A 598 -1.05 -7.40 17.53
C ALA A 598 0.37 -7.51 18.13
N PRO A 599 1.44 -7.26 17.34
CA PRO A 599 2.81 -7.26 17.83
C PRO A 599 2.97 -6.42 19.09
N THR A 600 3.79 -6.88 20.03
CA THR A 600 3.98 -6.32 21.39
C THR A 600 2.77 -6.38 22.34
N TYR A 601 1.54 -6.55 21.83
CA TYR A 601 0.32 -6.59 22.64
C TYR A 601 -0.12 -8.02 22.96
N LEU A 602 -0.22 -8.88 21.94
CA LEU A 602 -0.74 -10.24 22.03
C LEU A 602 0.24 -11.23 21.38
N PRO A 603 0.25 -12.50 21.83
CA PRO A 603 1.10 -13.51 21.23
C PRO A 603 0.63 -13.85 19.81
N ALA A 604 1.59 -14.10 18.91
CA ALA A 604 1.32 -14.65 17.60
C ALA A 604 0.61 -16.02 17.68
N HIS A 605 -0.14 -16.35 16.64
CA HIS A 605 -0.97 -17.54 16.57
C HIS A 605 -0.39 -18.56 15.59
N TYR A 606 -0.19 -19.79 16.06
CA TYR A 606 0.24 -20.91 15.22
C TYR A 606 -0.82 -22.00 15.22
N PHE A 607 -1.16 -22.49 14.04
CA PHE A 607 -1.97 -23.69 13.86
C PHE A 607 -1.67 -24.34 12.52
N THR A 608 -2.19 -25.55 12.31
CA THR A 608 -2.00 -26.31 11.07
C THR A 608 -3.34 -26.77 10.50
N LYS A 609 -3.46 -26.74 9.18
CA LYS A 609 -4.52 -27.45 8.45
C LYS A 609 -4.03 -28.85 8.15
N GLN A 610 -4.84 -29.84 8.50
CA GLN A 610 -4.57 -31.25 8.24
C GLN A 610 -5.54 -31.80 7.19
N ASP A 611 -5.09 -32.76 6.39
CA ASP A 611 -5.96 -33.56 5.53
C ASP A 611 -6.76 -34.61 6.33
N GLU A 612 -7.63 -35.36 5.66
CA GLU A 612 -8.45 -36.43 6.28
C GLU A 612 -7.61 -37.55 6.94
N ARG A 613 -6.32 -37.64 6.62
CA ARG A 613 -5.38 -38.64 7.16
C ARG A 613 -4.53 -38.07 8.30
N GLY A 614 -4.77 -36.83 8.72
CA GLY A 614 -4.03 -36.14 9.77
C GLY A 614 -2.66 -35.61 9.32
N LYS A 615 -2.36 -35.61 8.02
CA LYS A 615 -1.12 -35.01 7.49
C LYS A 615 -1.28 -33.50 7.43
N VAL A 616 -0.31 -32.77 7.96
CA VAL A 616 -0.24 -31.31 7.82
C VAL A 616 -0.08 -30.94 6.35
N ILE A 617 -1.02 -30.15 5.82
CA ILE A 617 -1.01 -29.65 4.44
C ILE A 617 -0.68 -28.15 4.34
N LYS A 618 -0.91 -27.38 5.41
CA LYS A 618 -0.47 -25.98 5.52
C LYS A 618 -0.26 -25.61 6.98
N GLU A 619 0.80 -24.86 7.23
CA GLU A 619 1.06 -24.21 8.51
C GLU A 619 0.69 -22.73 8.41
N PHE A 620 0.21 -22.16 9.51
CA PHE A 620 -0.13 -20.75 9.60
C PHE A 620 0.63 -20.13 10.76
N ASN A 621 1.40 -19.08 10.50
CA ASN A 621 2.18 -18.36 11.49
C ASN A 621 1.69 -16.91 11.58
N LEU A 622 0.52 -16.70 12.19
CA LEU A 622 -0.24 -15.47 12.02
C LEU A 622 0.01 -14.44 13.12
N ILE A 623 0.08 -13.18 12.71
CA ILE A 623 -0.04 -11.99 13.54
C ILE A 623 -1.12 -11.05 12.96
N ASP A 624 -1.39 -9.96 13.66
CA ASP A 624 -2.50 -9.03 13.38
C ASP A 624 -2.50 -8.51 11.94
N GLY A 625 -3.70 -8.50 11.34
CA GLY A 625 -3.90 -8.05 9.96
C GLY A 625 -3.73 -6.55 9.77
N GLY A 626 -3.71 -5.75 10.85
CA GLY A 626 -3.48 -4.31 10.83
C GLY A 626 -2.10 -3.92 10.33
N LEU A 627 -1.15 -4.85 10.33
CA LEU A 627 0.15 -4.68 9.66
C LEU A 627 0.00 -4.57 8.14
N ALA A 628 -0.95 -5.31 7.55
CA ALA A 628 -1.21 -5.33 6.12
C ALA A 628 -2.27 -4.32 5.69
N ALA A 629 -3.40 -4.30 6.38
CA ALA A 629 -4.50 -3.39 6.08
C ALA A 629 -5.34 -3.14 7.32
N ASN A 630 -5.05 -2.06 8.06
CA ASN A 630 -5.88 -1.68 9.20
C ASN A 630 -7.30 -1.27 8.75
N ASN A 631 -7.41 -0.62 7.59
CA ASN A 631 -8.66 -0.40 6.86
C ASN A 631 -8.77 -1.43 5.72
N PRO A 632 -9.59 -2.50 5.86
CA PRO A 632 -9.64 -3.58 4.87
C PRO A 632 -10.57 -3.28 3.69
N THR A 633 -11.04 -2.04 3.52
CA THR A 633 -12.00 -1.67 2.44
C THR A 633 -11.46 -2.05 1.07
N LEU A 634 -10.20 -1.69 0.76
CA LEU A 634 -9.63 -1.99 -0.56
C LEU A 634 -9.40 -3.49 -0.76
N ILE A 635 -9.11 -4.25 0.30
CA ILE A 635 -9.05 -5.72 0.25
C ILE A 635 -10.43 -6.30 -0.08
N ALA A 636 -11.49 -5.84 0.59
CA ALA A 636 -12.84 -6.31 0.32
C ALA A 636 -13.25 -6.07 -1.14
N ILE A 637 -12.96 -4.87 -1.66
CA ILE A 637 -13.16 -4.52 -3.08
C ILE A 637 -12.38 -5.49 -3.97
N SER A 638 -11.08 -5.67 -3.75
CA SER A 638 -10.25 -6.56 -4.58
C SER A 638 -10.72 -8.01 -4.57
N GLU A 639 -11.13 -8.52 -3.41
CA GLU A 639 -11.65 -9.88 -3.26
C GLU A 639 -12.97 -10.10 -4.01
N VAL A 640 -13.88 -9.12 -3.94
CA VAL A 640 -15.12 -9.10 -4.72
C VAL A 640 -14.82 -9.00 -6.21
N THR A 641 -13.98 -8.06 -6.64
CA THR A 641 -13.60 -7.88 -8.05
C THR A 641 -13.00 -9.15 -8.61
N ARG A 642 -12.13 -9.84 -7.87
CA ARG A 642 -11.55 -11.11 -8.30
C ARG A 642 -12.62 -12.21 -8.47
N ASP A 643 -13.60 -12.29 -7.57
CA ASP A 643 -14.74 -13.20 -7.73
C ASP A 643 -15.59 -12.84 -8.96
N LEU A 644 -15.82 -11.54 -9.21
CA LEU A 644 -16.53 -11.09 -10.42
C LEU A 644 -15.80 -11.45 -11.71
N ILE A 645 -14.48 -11.24 -11.79
CA ILE A 645 -13.66 -11.63 -12.95
C ILE A 645 -13.86 -13.12 -13.24
N ARG A 646 -13.77 -13.96 -12.20
CA ARG A 646 -13.97 -15.41 -12.34
C ARG A 646 -15.38 -15.75 -12.81
N ARG A 647 -16.42 -15.12 -12.25
CA ARG A 647 -17.82 -15.36 -12.64
C ARG A 647 -18.16 -14.80 -14.01
N HIS A 648 -17.46 -13.77 -14.48
CA HIS A 648 -17.62 -13.25 -15.83
C HIS A 648 -17.24 -14.32 -16.87
N VAL A 649 -16.28 -15.20 -16.57
CA VAL A 649 -15.96 -16.40 -17.37
C VAL A 649 -17.13 -17.40 -17.42
N GLY A 650 -18.07 -17.35 -16.46
CA GLY A 650 -19.24 -18.23 -16.30
C GLY A 650 -20.62 -17.62 -16.61
N GLY A 651 -20.72 -16.42 -17.21
CA GLY A 651 -21.97 -15.95 -17.82
C GLY A 651 -22.84 -14.94 -17.05
N ARG A 652 -22.28 -14.14 -16.11
CA ARG A 652 -22.94 -12.92 -15.60
C ARG A 652 -22.31 -11.65 -16.18
N ASN A 653 -23.13 -10.62 -16.36
CA ASN A 653 -22.80 -9.39 -17.10
C ASN A 653 -22.50 -8.17 -16.18
N ILE A 654 -21.92 -8.38 -14.99
CA ILE A 654 -21.43 -7.26 -14.15
C ILE A 654 -19.98 -7.01 -14.55
N ASN A 655 -19.68 -5.77 -14.98
CA ASN A 655 -18.33 -5.33 -15.24
C ASN A 655 -17.56 -5.29 -13.89
N PRO A 656 -16.47 -6.05 -13.71
CA PRO A 656 -15.71 -6.08 -12.45
C PRO A 656 -15.15 -4.72 -11.98
N MET A 657 -15.12 -3.74 -12.89
CA MET A 657 -14.64 -2.38 -12.64
C MET A 657 -15.75 -1.32 -12.63
N ASP A 658 -17.02 -1.73 -12.70
CA ASP A 658 -18.13 -0.80 -12.50
C ASP A 658 -18.33 -0.54 -11.00
N TYR A 659 -17.54 0.36 -10.43
CA TYR A 659 -17.71 0.72 -9.01
C TYR A 659 -19.03 1.44 -8.72
N ASN A 660 -19.83 1.85 -9.73
CA ASN A 660 -21.20 2.31 -9.48
C ASN A 660 -22.10 1.18 -8.95
N SER A 661 -21.72 -0.06 -9.22
CA SER A 661 -22.36 -1.25 -8.68
C SER A 661 -21.90 -1.56 -7.25
N PHE A 662 -21.04 -0.76 -6.61
CA PHE A 662 -20.63 -0.96 -5.21
C PHE A 662 -21.31 0.07 -4.30
N LEU A 663 -21.86 -0.38 -3.17
CA LEU A 663 -22.28 0.46 -2.05
C LEU A 663 -21.46 0.05 -0.83
N ILE A 664 -20.62 0.97 -0.34
CA ILE A 664 -19.61 0.69 0.67
C ILE A 664 -19.86 1.55 1.91
N VAL A 665 -19.97 0.87 3.06
CA VAL A 665 -19.93 1.50 4.38
C VAL A 665 -18.62 1.09 5.04
N SER A 666 -17.70 2.04 5.21
CA SER A 666 -16.41 1.85 5.85
C SER A 666 -16.40 2.57 7.21
N ILE A 667 -16.18 1.82 8.29
CA ILE A 667 -16.29 2.35 9.66
C ILE A 667 -14.95 2.21 10.38
N GLY A 668 -14.38 3.37 10.69
CA GLY A 668 -13.15 3.52 11.44
C GLY A 668 -13.30 3.34 12.94
N THR A 669 -12.15 3.27 13.62
CA THR A 669 -12.07 3.22 15.09
C THR A 669 -11.59 4.53 15.70
N GLY A 670 -11.62 5.62 14.94
CA GLY A 670 -11.14 6.94 15.34
C GLY A 670 -9.61 7.08 15.28
N SER A 671 -9.16 8.32 15.18
CA SER A 671 -7.73 8.69 15.16
C SER A 671 -7.46 9.83 16.15
N ASN A 672 -6.23 9.93 16.65
CA ASN A 672 -5.82 10.95 17.63
C ASN A 672 -5.02 12.10 16.97
N LYS A 673 -5.33 12.44 15.72
CA LYS A 673 -4.57 13.41 14.90
C LYS A 673 -4.54 14.82 15.50
N SER A 674 -5.60 15.22 16.22
CA SER A 674 -5.69 16.54 16.86
C SER A 674 -4.78 16.73 18.08
N GLU A 675 -4.22 15.64 18.63
CA GLU A 675 -3.34 15.75 19.79
C GLU A 675 -1.94 16.25 19.44
N GLU A 676 -1.55 16.21 18.15
CA GLU A 676 -0.21 16.58 17.66
C GLU A 676 0.92 16.01 18.54
N LYS A 677 0.80 14.73 18.90
CA LYS A 677 1.68 14.07 19.89
C LYS A 677 3.15 14.16 19.53
N TYR A 678 3.46 14.19 18.24
CA TYR A 678 4.83 14.14 17.74
C TYR A 678 5.17 15.37 16.89
N ASN A 679 6.44 15.62 16.64
CA ASN A 679 6.90 16.59 15.64
C ASN A 679 8.29 16.17 15.17
N ALA A 680 8.71 16.66 14.00
CA ALA A 680 9.96 16.23 13.37
C ALA A 680 11.15 16.48 14.30
N LYS A 681 11.28 17.68 14.87
CA LYS A 681 12.37 18.04 15.79
C LYS A 681 12.49 17.09 16.98
N MET A 682 11.36 16.66 17.53
CA MET A 682 11.36 15.69 18.63
C MET A 682 11.83 14.31 18.16
N VAL A 683 11.29 13.81 17.04
CA VAL A 683 11.62 12.46 16.56
C VAL A 683 13.01 12.37 15.92
N SER A 684 13.61 13.49 15.51
CA SER A 684 14.99 13.54 15.01
C SER A 684 16.01 13.02 16.03
N GLY A 685 15.73 13.17 17.33
CA GLY A 685 16.59 12.65 18.40
C GLY A 685 16.30 11.21 18.81
N TRP A 686 15.31 10.55 18.20
CA TRP A 686 14.83 9.24 18.66
C TRP A 686 15.65 8.09 18.07
N GLY A 687 16.11 7.22 18.96
CA GLY A 687 16.55 5.87 18.58
C GLY A 687 15.39 4.89 18.53
N GLY A 688 15.70 3.63 18.21
CA GLY A 688 14.72 2.55 18.11
C GLY A 688 13.80 2.40 19.33
N LEU A 689 14.37 2.46 20.54
CA LEU A 689 13.60 2.30 21.79
C LEU A 689 12.52 3.37 21.93
N THR A 690 12.82 4.62 21.59
CA THR A 690 11.87 5.74 21.70
C THR A 690 10.79 5.65 20.63
N TRP A 691 11.13 5.23 19.41
CA TRP A 691 10.15 4.98 18.34
C TRP A 691 9.12 3.90 18.67
N LEU A 692 9.48 2.92 19.51
CA LEU A 692 8.56 1.86 19.95
C LEU A 692 7.89 2.11 21.30
N PHE A 693 8.53 2.91 22.14
CA PHE A 693 7.98 3.22 23.45
C PHE A 693 8.32 4.65 23.83
N ASN A 694 7.34 5.53 23.68
CA ASN A 694 7.40 6.89 24.16
C ASN A 694 6.08 7.26 24.82
N SER A 695 6.11 7.82 26.02
CA SER A 695 4.92 8.31 26.73
C SER A 695 3.75 7.32 26.83
N GLY A 696 4.03 6.01 26.84
CA GLY A 696 3.00 4.96 26.92
C GLY A 696 2.30 4.60 25.60
N SER A 697 2.71 5.18 24.48
CA SER A 697 2.32 4.79 23.12
C SER A 697 3.46 4.06 22.38
N THR A 698 3.15 3.58 21.19
CA THR A 698 4.11 2.98 20.26
C THR A 698 4.11 3.79 18.97
N PRO A 699 4.88 4.91 18.91
CA PRO A 699 4.81 5.88 17.82
C PRO A 699 4.93 5.28 16.41
N VAL A 700 5.79 4.28 16.21
CA VAL A 700 5.94 3.62 14.91
C VAL A 700 4.67 2.89 14.49
N ILE A 701 4.00 2.17 15.41
CA ILE A 701 2.71 1.51 15.14
C ILE A 701 1.64 2.57 14.86
N ASP A 702 1.61 3.67 15.62
CA ASP A 702 0.68 4.77 15.39
C ASP A 702 0.84 5.32 13.96
N CYS A 703 2.08 5.61 13.53
CA CYS A 703 2.35 6.17 12.21
C CYS A 703 1.94 5.22 11.08
N PHE A 704 2.36 3.94 11.14
CA PHE A 704 2.01 2.96 10.10
C PHE A 704 0.50 2.63 10.06
N SER A 705 -0.16 2.56 11.21
CA SER A 705 -1.60 2.27 11.27
C SER A 705 -2.43 3.41 10.70
N GLU A 706 -2.11 4.66 11.06
CA GLU A 706 -2.78 5.84 10.51
C GLU A 706 -2.46 6.03 9.02
N ALA A 707 -1.22 5.78 8.61
CA ALA A 707 -0.84 5.74 7.19
C ALA A 707 -1.68 4.72 6.39
N SER A 708 -1.82 3.49 6.89
CA SER A 708 -2.64 2.46 6.24
C SER A 708 -4.10 2.91 6.05
N ASN A 709 -4.70 3.51 7.09
CA ASN A 709 -6.07 4.02 7.02
C ASN A 709 -6.22 5.15 6.00
N ASP A 710 -5.33 6.14 6.05
CA ASP A 710 -5.38 7.33 5.19
C ASP A 710 -5.14 6.98 3.73
N MET A 711 -4.16 6.11 3.43
CA MET A 711 -3.85 5.76 2.05
C MET A 711 -5.00 4.99 1.38
N VAL A 712 -5.69 4.11 2.11
CA VAL A 712 -6.89 3.42 1.60
C VAL A 712 -8.04 4.40 1.34
N ASP A 713 -8.31 5.31 2.27
CA ASP A 713 -9.34 6.35 2.11
C ASP A 713 -9.02 7.30 0.95
N TYR A 714 -7.78 7.78 0.87
CA TYR A 714 -7.28 8.64 -0.20
C TYR A 714 -7.41 8.02 -1.59
N HIS A 715 -7.24 6.71 -1.70
CA HIS A 715 -7.41 5.98 -2.96
C HIS A 715 -8.90 5.84 -3.30
N ASN A 716 -9.70 5.30 -2.37
CA ASN A 716 -11.14 5.08 -2.59
C ASN A 716 -11.89 6.38 -2.88
N ALA A 717 -11.61 7.46 -2.15
CA ALA A 717 -12.24 8.76 -2.39
C ALA A 717 -12.00 9.25 -3.83
N VAL A 718 -10.80 9.03 -4.40
CA VAL A 718 -10.50 9.39 -5.80
C VAL A 718 -11.24 8.47 -6.77
N VAL A 719 -11.24 7.15 -6.53
CA VAL A 719 -11.95 6.18 -7.37
C VAL A 719 -13.45 6.47 -7.41
N PHE A 720 -14.11 6.64 -6.27
CA PHE A 720 -15.56 6.91 -6.24
C PHE A 720 -15.92 8.31 -6.74
N SER A 721 -15.05 9.31 -6.52
CA SER A 721 -15.25 10.65 -7.12
C SER A 721 -15.15 10.62 -8.64
N SER A 722 -14.27 9.81 -9.20
CA SER A 722 -14.09 9.70 -10.65
C SER A 722 -15.31 9.17 -11.40
N LEU A 723 -16.20 8.46 -10.68
CA LEU A 723 -17.41 7.85 -11.22
C LEU A 723 -18.68 8.64 -10.95
N GLN A 724 -18.58 9.83 -10.34
CA GLN A 724 -19.73 10.57 -9.84
C GLN A 724 -20.59 9.78 -8.83
N SER A 725 -19.99 8.78 -8.18
CA SER A 725 -20.61 7.88 -7.21
C SER A 725 -20.04 8.10 -5.81
N VAL A 726 -19.77 9.36 -5.46
CA VAL A 726 -19.24 9.73 -4.13
C VAL A 726 -20.17 9.25 -3.02
N ASP A 727 -21.48 9.30 -3.24
CA ASP A 727 -22.49 8.86 -2.28
C ASP A 727 -22.51 7.34 -2.06
N SER A 728 -21.85 6.56 -2.94
CA SER A 728 -21.74 5.11 -2.83
C SER A 728 -20.60 4.66 -1.92
N TYR A 729 -19.72 5.57 -1.48
CA TYR A 729 -18.67 5.30 -0.49
C TYR A 729 -18.84 6.18 0.75
N LEU A 730 -19.37 5.59 1.83
CA LEU A 730 -19.51 6.26 3.11
C LEU A 730 -18.39 5.83 4.05
N ARG A 731 -17.45 6.74 4.33
CA ARG A 731 -16.45 6.60 5.39
C ARG A 731 -16.88 7.32 6.66
N ILE A 732 -16.98 6.58 7.77
CA ILE A 732 -17.24 7.12 9.11
C ILE A 732 -15.95 6.94 9.92
N GLN A 733 -15.20 8.01 10.22
CA GLN A 733 -13.87 7.98 10.85
C GLN A 733 -13.78 8.87 12.09
#